data_AF-A0A842ZRG6-F1
#
_entry.id   AF-A0A842ZRG6-F1
#
_cell.length_a   1.000
_cell.length_b   1.000
_cell.length_c   1.000
_cell.angle_alpha   90.00
_cell.angle_beta   90.00
_cell.angle_gamma   90.00
#
_symmetry.space_group_name_H-M   'P 1'
#
loop_
_entity.id
_entity.type
_entity.pdbx_description
1 polymer ?
#
loop_
_entity_poly.entity_id
_entity_poly.type
_entity_poly.pdbx_seq_one_letter_code
_entity_poly.pdbx_strand_id
1 'polypeptide(L)'
;MYISRLELQKSQEIARSLDFNEIENLLYYVEADLTTALNIAGMKGFKEIGKNPVIKPSVGTAEEVNQYRVKEIIKDELNVYLTGHYLYNMFSDGRYAINVVLQNESPILSAENITLESFAMQLKRQTIPFIGPRETINHSAYWVASVPLTIEIRTLNDNTWDMVTTRTIVVSSILTSRYPLLESLVKEYNQTINGTFSSLWTFTTVFSNLYSLVRGFKHYRCGKPLNVVDNHHLAVMVNSGLLLEQGLVFGSVDPLGLVELARKTKQALKQTPQDALSTFNEEMEGEGYVVDTDNVSQGSANVDADSPINESIDQCPSLNLSEIAERVLYNITSVTLHFENEEGEFHEELIVFDGDIQGKIDDVVQRWANQSFFLTSVTKHLIVNTTTLNELQTIISEIYHDTMSTKVADRNVAIELWGDPGEGWTNGGTGTWESTGFIPLSKQMIKPPKGHITPACALYEELYNVSYERAHYWWRMEEHNVNGNITQVKVWKNVTDLLIETVILQVLLQHYTKYQESQDNIVDVLYVNETVDDQNLEDTLDSYLSLYPDSHLLKQEMITTRNNGGAISLDEFLPGFYPGWVLKEAWSSLDEILGLIREITLDPSINAANYPNPLVLVDRAKQDLETQYNEHLTQYLNLSRYHPSTEFYSVGKKAVYYAREWYVDMVKNESESVFSQISAQLTDTIDAALPPDADFNTRNITETLDDASDAIRNQFTIPFGFDMTLTRHDREGIPLWNETVRLAVDQYPNYLDPFEKTVWGNEELWTLKIRNRCMLGPTGLPILPPTPVTPWLLTMNLWVIDVQGEYAQFKIIDTSDETIFNPLLGHEPQTYIREIKVITHSNTTLGENTRISFGFTTVAFGFVPPWGMMIGDIQDNWFDDHTSGFDEGG
;
A
#
# COMPACT_ATOMS: atom_id res chain seq x y z
N MET A 1 -41.87 29.42 -12.35
CA MET A 1 -43.30 29.71 -12.70
C MET A 1 -44.27 28.59 -12.27
N TYR A 2 -44.14 28.04 -11.04
CA TYR A 2 -45.04 27.02 -10.47
C TYR A 2 -45.96 27.60 -9.38
N ILE A 3 -45.52 28.67 -8.71
CA ILE A 3 -46.30 29.41 -7.70
C ILE A 3 -47.56 30.00 -8.32
N SER A 4 -47.47 30.58 -9.52
CA SER A 4 -48.67 31.06 -10.23
C SER A 4 -49.67 29.95 -10.54
N ARG A 5 -49.25 28.68 -10.59
CA ARG A 5 -50.10 27.51 -10.84
C ARG A 5 -50.73 26.97 -9.55
N LEU A 6 -50.01 26.99 -8.42
CA LEU A 6 -50.53 26.67 -7.08
C LEU A 6 -51.47 27.77 -6.58
N GLU A 7 -51.13 29.03 -6.84
CA GLU A 7 -52.01 30.19 -6.67
C GLU A 7 -53.17 30.15 -7.66
N LEU A 8 -52.98 29.74 -8.92
CA LEU A 8 -54.09 29.48 -9.85
C LEU A 8 -54.97 28.33 -9.38
N GLN A 9 -54.41 27.27 -8.83
CA GLN A 9 -55.16 26.10 -8.36
C GLN A 9 -55.93 26.41 -7.09
N LYS A 10 -55.32 27.12 -6.12
CA LYS A 10 -56.05 27.71 -4.99
C LYS A 10 -57.10 28.70 -5.47
N SER A 11 -56.79 29.58 -6.41
CA SER A 11 -57.74 30.52 -7.05
C SER A 11 -58.87 29.80 -7.79
N GLN A 12 -58.60 28.66 -8.45
CA GLN A 12 -59.58 27.85 -9.18
C GLN A 12 -60.40 26.94 -8.25
N GLU A 13 -59.86 26.50 -7.11
CA GLU A 13 -60.61 25.89 -6.01
C GLU A 13 -61.53 26.92 -5.36
N ILE A 14 -61.03 28.14 -5.08
CA ILE A 14 -61.80 29.30 -4.61
C ILE A 14 -62.93 29.64 -5.59
N ALA A 15 -62.68 29.56 -6.90
CA ALA A 15 -63.70 29.83 -7.92
C ALA A 15 -64.73 28.70 -8.09
N ARG A 16 -64.47 27.48 -7.58
CA ARG A 16 -65.35 26.30 -7.76
C ARG A 16 -66.23 25.96 -6.56
N SER A 17 -66.01 26.55 -5.39
CA SER A 17 -66.78 26.28 -4.16
C SER A 17 -67.70 27.43 -3.71
N LEU A 18 -68.33 28.13 -4.67
CA LEU A 18 -69.27 29.24 -4.42
C LEU A 18 -70.61 28.74 -3.84
N ASP A 19 -70.59 28.25 -2.60
CA ASP A 19 -71.79 28.17 -1.75
C ASP A 19 -71.43 28.10 -0.25
N PHE A 20 -70.76 29.12 0.30
CA PHE A 20 -70.58 29.29 1.76
C PHE A 20 -70.50 30.78 2.18
N ASN A 21 -70.83 31.03 3.46
CA ASN A 21 -71.06 32.28 4.19
C ASN A 21 -70.14 33.48 3.82
N GLU A 22 -70.72 34.68 3.64
CA GLU A 22 -70.04 35.89 3.13
C GLU A 22 -68.80 36.31 3.95
N ILE A 23 -68.84 36.12 5.27
CA ILE A 23 -67.72 36.42 6.18
C ILE A 23 -66.54 35.47 5.95
N GLU A 24 -66.79 34.20 5.61
CA GLU A 24 -65.72 33.22 5.37
C GLU A 24 -64.96 33.56 4.07
N ASN A 25 -65.64 34.07 3.04
CA ASN A 25 -64.96 34.58 1.83
C ASN A 25 -64.01 35.75 2.14
N LEU A 26 -64.45 36.69 2.99
CA LEU A 26 -63.60 37.81 3.42
C LEU A 26 -62.38 37.31 4.21
N LEU A 27 -62.57 36.32 5.07
CA LEU A 27 -61.46 35.68 5.81
C LEU A 27 -60.46 34.98 4.89
N TYR A 28 -60.92 34.28 3.84
CA TYR A 28 -60.02 33.69 2.85
C TYR A 28 -59.16 34.73 2.12
N TYR A 29 -59.73 35.90 1.78
CA TYR A 29 -58.94 36.99 1.19
C TYR A 29 -57.90 37.55 2.16
N VAL A 30 -58.26 37.67 3.44
CA VAL A 30 -57.31 38.08 4.49
C VAL A 30 -56.20 37.06 4.65
N GLU A 31 -56.52 35.78 4.73
CA GLU A 31 -55.51 34.73 4.85
C GLU A 31 -54.56 34.74 3.64
N ALA A 32 -55.07 34.90 2.42
CA ALA A 32 -54.25 34.96 1.22
C ALA A 32 -53.32 36.20 1.20
N ASP A 33 -53.84 37.38 1.55
CA ASP A 33 -53.06 38.62 1.61
C ASP A 33 -51.97 38.56 2.70
N LEU A 34 -52.35 38.13 3.90
CA LEU A 34 -51.41 38.00 5.02
C LEU A 34 -50.36 36.90 4.78
N THR A 35 -50.71 35.81 4.10
CA THR A 35 -49.75 34.77 3.68
C THR A 35 -48.68 35.35 2.74
N THR A 36 -49.11 36.25 1.84
CA THR A 36 -48.21 36.95 0.91
C THR A 36 -47.31 37.94 1.66
N ALA A 37 -47.88 38.75 2.55
CA ALA A 37 -47.13 39.69 3.38
C ALA A 37 -46.11 38.97 4.29
N LEU A 38 -46.50 37.84 4.88
CA LEU A 38 -45.61 36.99 5.69
C LEU A 38 -44.45 36.43 4.85
N ASN A 39 -44.72 35.95 3.64
CA ASN A 39 -43.66 35.47 2.74
C ASN A 39 -42.66 36.60 2.40
N ILE A 40 -43.16 37.78 2.04
CA ILE A 40 -42.31 38.95 1.73
C ILE A 40 -41.43 39.34 2.93
N ALA A 41 -42.01 39.38 4.13
CA ALA A 41 -41.28 39.67 5.36
C ALA A 41 -40.20 38.62 5.65
N GLY A 42 -40.52 37.33 5.48
CA GLY A 42 -39.56 36.23 5.66
C GLY A 42 -38.44 36.24 4.61
N MET A 43 -38.75 36.51 3.34
CA MET A 43 -37.75 36.68 2.28
C MET A 43 -36.78 37.83 2.58
N LYS A 44 -37.27 38.95 3.13
CA LYS A 44 -36.41 40.06 3.60
C LYS A 44 -35.50 39.62 4.74
N GLY A 45 -36.03 38.83 5.68
CA GLY A 45 -35.24 38.18 6.72
C GLY A 45 -34.10 37.35 6.14
N PHE A 46 -34.42 36.40 5.27
CA PHE A 46 -33.43 35.53 4.62
C PHE A 46 -32.40 36.27 3.77
N LYS A 47 -32.78 37.37 3.12
CA LYS A 47 -31.83 38.24 2.42
C LYS A 47 -30.76 38.80 3.38
N GLU A 48 -31.19 39.29 4.53
CA GLU A 48 -30.29 39.92 5.52
C GLU A 48 -29.40 38.88 6.20
N ILE A 49 -29.98 37.76 6.60
CA ILE A 49 -29.23 36.66 7.26
C ILE A 49 -28.30 35.97 6.27
N GLY A 50 -28.72 35.79 5.02
CA GLY A 50 -27.88 35.23 3.97
C GLY A 50 -26.60 36.03 3.71
N LYS A 51 -26.65 37.35 3.79
CA LYS A 51 -25.46 38.20 3.65
C LYS A 51 -24.58 38.23 4.90
N ASN A 52 -25.16 38.02 6.07
CA ASN A 52 -24.50 38.18 7.35
C ASN A 52 -24.91 37.06 8.33
N PRO A 53 -24.65 35.77 8.00
CA PRO A 53 -25.02 34.67 8.88
C PRO A 53 -24.12 34.69 10.12
N VAL A 54 -24.69 34.39 11.28
CA VAL A 54 -23.88 34.08 12.47
C VAL A 54 -23.41 32.64 12.34
N ILE A 55 -22.11 32.41 12.43
CA ILE A 55 -21.47 31.08 12.36
C ILE A 55 -20.93 30.70 13.74
N LYS A 56 -20.28 31.65 14.42
CA LYS A 56 -19.86 31.54 15.82
C LYS A 56 -20.75 32.44 16.69
N PRO A 57 -21.78 31.92 17.36
CA PRO A 57 -22.68 32.72 18.17
C PRO A 57 -22.03 33.15 19.49
N SER A 58 -22.43 34.31 20.03
CA SER A 58 -22.05 34.74 21.38
C SER A 58 -22.75 33.90 22.47
N VAL A 59 -24.00 33.49 22.22
CA VAL A 59 -24.85 32.71 23.12
C VAL A 59 -25.74 31.79 22.28
N GLY A 60 -25.95 30.55 22.73
CA GLY A 60 -26.77 29.56 22.03
C GLY A 60 -26.07 28.95 20.81
N THR A 61 -26.85 28.39 19.88
CA THR A 61 -26.35 27.85 18.61
C THR A 61 -26.49 28.86 17.47
N ALA A 62 -25.67 28.72 16.43
CA ALA A 62 -25.74 29.57 15.23
C ALA A 62 -27.13 29.55 14.59
N GLU A 63 -27.76 28.38 14.55
CA GLU A 63 -29.10 28.18 14.00
C GLU A 63 -30.17 28.94 14.81
N GLU A 64 -30.16 28.81 16.14
CA GLU A 64 -31.12 29.53 17.01
C GLU A 64 -30.99 31.05 16.86
N VAL A 65 -29.76 31.57 16.81
CA VAL A 65 -29.50 33.00 16.63
C VAL A 65 -29.98 33.49 15.27
N ASN A 66 -29.67 32.75 14.20
CA ASN A 66 -30.09 33.11 12.84
C ASN A 66 -31.63 33.01 12.69
N GLN A 67 -32.27 31.98 13.23
CA GLN A 67 -33.72 31.83 13.24
C GLN A 67 -34.39 32.98 14.00
N TYR A 68 -33.91 33.32 15.19
CA TYR A 68 -34.45 34.43 15.97
C TYR A 68 -34.36 35.76 15.21
N ARG A 69 -33.23 36.02 14.54
CA ARG A 69 -33.05 37.22 13.71
C ARG A 69 -34.06 37.27 12.54
N VAL A 70 -34.35 36.13 11.90
CA VAL A 70 -35.41 36.05 10.88
C VAL A 70 -36.77 36.39 11.50
N LYS A 71 -37.10 35.82 12.67
CA LYS A 71 -38.38 36.09 13.36
C LYS A 71 -38.53 37.57 13.73
N GLU A 72 -37.47 38.21 14.22
CA GLU A 72 -37.50 39.65 14.53
C GLU A 72 -37.78 40.50 13.28
N ILE A 73 -37.14 40.19 12.15
CA ILE A 73 -37.42 40.88 10.88
C ILE A 73 -38.87 40.63 10.43
N ILE A 74 -39.35 39.39 10.51
CA ILE A 74 -40.75 39.07 10.18
C ILE A 74 -41.71 39.87 11.06
N LYS A 75 -41.47 39.91 12.37
CA LYS A 75 -42.29 40.66 13.34
C LYS A 75 -42.36 42.13 12.96
N ASP A 76 -41.22 42.76 12.71
CA ASP A 76 -41.14 44.19 12.43
C ASP A 76 -41.83 44.55 11.10
N GLU A 77 -41.54 43.83 10.02
CA GLU A 77 -42.13 44.08 8.70
C GLU A 77 -43.63 43.80 8.70
N LEU A 78 -44.07 42.69 9.31
CA LEU A 78 -45.47 42.31 9.34
C LEU A 78 -46.27 43.27 10.22
N ASN A 79 -45.74 43.75 11.35
CA ASN A 79 -46.40 44.77 12.17
C ASN A 79 -46.60 46.08 11.40
N VAL A 80 -45.62 46.53 10.62
CA VAL A 80 -45.77 47.71 9.75
C VAL A 80 -46.88 47.49 8.72
N TYR A 81 -46.91 46.32 8.07
CA TYR A 81 -47.94 45.99 7.09
C TYR A 81 -49.35 45.94 7.71
N LEU A 82 -49.49 45.22 8.83
CA LEU A 82 -50.74 45.04 9.55
C LEU A 82 -51.32 46.36 10.06
N THR A 83 -50.47 47.22 10.64
CA THR A 83 -50.91 48.54 11.13
C THR A 83 -51.34 49.47 9.98
N GLY A 84 -50.74 49.34 8.79
CA GLY A 84 -51.06 50.14 7.62
C GLY A 84 -52.30 49.70 6.85
N HIS A 85 -52.70 48.42 6.90
CA HIS A 85 -53.75 47.86 6.04
C HIS A 85 -54.93 47.24 6.80
N TYR A 86 -54.73 46.82 8.05
CA TYR A 86 -55.69 46.07 8.85
C TYR A 86 -56.10 46.81 10.14
N LEU A 87 -55.88 48.12 10.22
CA LEU A 87 -56.46 48.95 11.26
C LEU A 87 -57.49 49.92 10.67
N TYR A 88 -58.34 50.47 11.54
CA TYR A 88 -59.31 51.52 11.19
C TYR A 88 -60.26 51.16 10.04
N ASN A 89 -60.64 49.89 9.94
CA ASN A 89 -61.55 49.35 8.92
C ASN A 89 -61.05 49.51 7.48
N MET A 90 -59.72 49.62 7.28
CA MET A 90 -59.13 49.80 5.94
C MET A 90 -59.35 48.58 5.03
N PHE A 91 -59.26 47.36 5.58
CA PHE A 91 -59.59 46.14 4.85
C PHE A 91 -61.09 45.82 4.99
N SER A 92 -61.88 46.04 3.93
CA SER A 92 -63.33 45.81 3.94
C SER A 92 -63.90 45.45 2.56
N ASP A 93 -65.06 44.79 2.55
CA ASP A 93 -65.86 44.53 1.34
C ASP A 93 -67.03 45.52 1.17
N GLY A 94 -67.07 46.56 2.02
CA GLY A 94 -68.16 47.54 2.10
C GLY A 94 -69.31 47.17 3.04
N ARG A 95 -69.40 45.92 3.52
CA ARG A 95 -70.41 45.46 4.50
C ARG A 95 -69.79 45.03 5.82
N TYR A 96 -68.63 44.40 5.75
CA TYR A 96 -67.82 44.00 6.90
C TYR A 96 -66.40 44.53 6.75
N ALA A 97 -65.77 44.83 7.89
CA ALA A 97 -64.36 45.16 7.99
C ALA A 97 -63.65 44.18 8.91
N ILE A 98 -62.39 43.88 8.60
CA ILE A 98 -61.51 43.07 9.44
C ILE A 98 -60.40 43.95 9.97
N ASN A 99 -60.28 44.00 11.30
CA ASN A 99 -59.18 44.69 11.97
C ASN A 99 -58.31 43.70 12.74
N VAL A 100 -56.99 43.88 12.74
CA VAL A 100 -56.12 43.20 13.69
C VAL A 100 -56.25 43.83 15.08
N VAL A 101 -56.20 42.99 16.11
CA VAL A 101 -56.22 43.43 17.51
C VAL A 101 -54.81 43.81 17.94
N LEU A 102 -54.66 45.01 18.50
CA LEU A 102 -53.41 45.45 19.11
C LEU A 102 -53.22 44.78 20.48
N GLN A 103 -52.06 44.15 20.67
CA GLN A 103 -51.62 43.63 21.96
C GLN A 103 -50.68 44.68 22.59
N ASN A 104 -51.27 45.64 23.29
CA ASN A 104 -50.65 46.92 23.70
C ASN A 104 -50.48 47.90 22.53
N GLU A 105 -49.32 47.90 21.87
CA GLU A 105 -48.93 48.90 20.85
C GLU A 105 -48.78 48.31 19.44
N SER A 106 -48.64 46.99 19.32
CA SER A 106 -48.48 46.30 18.03
C SER A 106 -49.36 45.05 17.93
N PRO A 107 -49.72 44.60 16.72
CA PRO A 107 -50.43 43.34 16.52
C PRO A 107 -49.65 42.10 17.00
N ILE A 108 -48.33 42.08 16.74
CA ILE A 108 -47.41 41.02 17.16
C ILE A 108 -46.46 41.59 18.20
N LEU A 109 -46.52 41.09 19.42
CA LEU A 109 -45.75 41.62 20.55
C LEU A 109 -44.29 41.15 20.57
N SER A 110 -44.05 39.89 20.22
CA SER A 110 -42.74 39.23 20.33
C SER A 110 -42.46 38.31 19.16
N ALA A 111 -41.20 38.21 18.74
CA ALA A 111 -40.74 37.23 17.75
C ALA A 111 -40.96 35.78 18.23
N GLU A 112 -41.04 35.54 19.54
CA GLU A 112 -41.34 34.20 20.09
C GLU A 112 -42.72 33.69 19.70
N ASN A 113 -43.64 34.58 19.32
CA ASN A 113 -44.96 34.18 18.82
C ASN A 113 -44.90 33.60 17.40
N ILE A 114 -43.77 33.72 16.71
CA ILE A 114 -43.56 33.24 15.34
C ILE A 114 -42.86 31.87 15.40
N THR A 115 -43.46 30.87 14.76
CA THR A 115 -42.82 29.56 14.59
C THR A 115 -42.17 29.46 13.22
N LEU A 116 -41.01 28.83 13.16
CA LEU A 116 -40.29 28.50 11.92
C LEU A 116 -40.05 26.99 11.93
N GLU A 117 -40.57 26.29 10.94
CA GLU A 117 -40.43 24.84 10.81
C GLU A 117 -39.65 24.49 9.53
N SER A 118 -38.66 23.61 9.67
CA SER A 118 -37.84 23.16 8.54
C SER A 118 -38.65 22.28 7.57
N PHE A 119 -38.62 22.64 6.29
CA PHE A 119 -39.22 21.90 5.21
C PHE A 119 -38.14 21.19 4.40
N ALA A 120 -37.93 19.91 4.71
CA ALA A 120 -36.90 19.11 4.06
C ALA A 120 -37.32 18.62 2.66
N MET A 121 -36.34 18.60 1.75
CA MET A 121 -36.46 18.03 0.41
C MET A 121 -35.20 17.19 0.11
N GLN A 122 -35.38 16.19 -0.74
CA GLN A 122 -34.31 15.31 -1.20
C GLN A 122 -33.63 15.93 -2.42
N LEU A 123 -32.37 16.31 -2.26
CA LEU A 123 -31.51 16.79 -3.33
C LEU A 123 -30.89 15.61 -4.06
N LYS A 124 -30.95 15.64 -5.39
CA LYS A 124 -30.25 14.74 -6.29
C LYS A 124 -29.31 15.55 -7.19
N ARG A 125 -28.04 15.13 -7.24
CA ARG A 125 -26.95 15.77 -8.00
C ARG A 125 -25.97 14.73 -8.53
N GLN A 126 -25.07 15.14 -9.42
CA GLN A 126 -23.95 14.29 -9.85
C GLN A 126 -22.96 14.09 -8.71
N THR A 127 -22.36 12.91 -8.64
CA THR A 127 -21.28 12.58 -7.69
C THR A 127 -20.28 11.65 -8.36
N ILE A 128 -19.06 11.63 -7.83
CA ILE A 128 -18.03 10.68 -8.22
C ILE A 128 -17.95 9.63 -7.10
N PRO A 129 -17.86 8.32 -7.40
CA PRO A 129 -17.60 7.33 -6.37
C PRO A 129 -16.34 7.69 -5.57
N PHE A 130 -16.40 7.62 -4.24
CA PHE A 130 -15.30 7.89 -3.29
C PHE A 130 -14.83 9.36 -3.17
N ILE A 131 -15.17 10.24 -4.11
CA ILE A 131 -14.85 11.68 -4.09
C ILE A 131 -16.14 12.51 -4.23
N GLY A 132 -16.36 13.44 -3.31
CA GLY A 132 -17.52 14.30 -3.28
C GLY A 132 -18.65 13.79 -2.37
N PRO A 133 -19.78 14.51 -2.37
CA PRO A 133 -20.87 14.24 -1.46
C PRO A 133 -21.77 13.11 -1.96
N ARG A 134 -22.74 12.67 -1.15
CA ARG A 134 -23.72 11.65 -1.57
C ARG A 134 -24.58 12.16 -2.73
N GLU A 135 -24.86 11.26 -3.69
CA GLU A 135 -25.71 11.54 -4.86
C GLU A 135 -27.10 12.06 -4.43
N THR A 136 -27.66 11.46 -3.39
CA THR A 136 -29.00 11.75 -2.88
C THR A 136 -28.98 11.97 -1.38
N ILE A 137 -29.41 13.14 -0.92
CA ILE A 137 -29.41 13.54 0.50
C ILE A 137 -30.57 14.49 0.81
N ASN A 138 -31.08 14.45 2.04
CA ASN A 138 -32.14 15.36 2.50
C ASN A 138 -31.53 16.65 3.05
N HIS A 139 -31.94 17.79 2.51
CA HIS A 139 -31.60 19.12 3.01
C HIS A 139 -32.85 19.87 3.47
N SER A 140 -32.69 20.78 4.43
CA SER A 140 -33.70 21.81 4.70
C SER A 140 -33.73 22.74 3.49
N ALA A 141 -34.81 22.72 2.70
CA ALA A 141 -34.90 23.52 1.48
C ALA A 141 -35.56 24.87 1.77
N TYR A 142 -36.64 24.85 2.54
CA TYR A 142 -37.44 26.02 2.92
C TYR A 142 -37.77 25.99 4.40
N TRP A 143 -38.23 27.12 4.95
CA TRP A 143 -38.91 27.15 6.24
C TRP A 143 -40.38 27.54 6.07
N VAL A 144 -41.23 26.99 6.93
CA VAL A 144 -42.64 27.39 7.06
C VAL A 144 -42.74 28.33 8.26
N ALA A 145 -43.13 29.58 8.01
CA ALA A 145 -43.41 30.54 9.06
C ALA A 145 -44.89 30.48 9.43
N SER A 146 -45.20 30.44 10.73
CA SER A 146 -46.58 30.58 11.22
C SER A 146 -46.70 31.66 12.29
N VAL A 147 -47.73 32.49 12.17
CA VAL A 147 -48.00 33.63 13.04
C VAL A 147 -49.46 33.58 13.52
N PRO A 148 -49.71 33.40 14.82
CA PRO A 148 -51.04 33.54 15.38
C PRO A 148 -51.42 35.02 15.46
N LEU A 149 -52.54 35.40 14.85
CA LEU A 149 -53.07 36.77 14.84
C LEU A 149 -54.51 36.78 15.37
N THR A 150 -54.81 37.73 16.25
CA THR A 150 -56.18 37.97 16.72
C THR A 150 -56.80 39.07 15.85
N ILE A 151 -57.97 38.79 15.28
CA ILE A 151 -58.72 39.70 14.42
C ILE A 151 -60.13 39.96 14.96
N GLU A 152 -60.62 41.17 14.73
CA GLU A 152 -62.00 41.61 14.98
C GLU A 152 -62.74 41.77 13.66
N ILE A 153 -63.94 41.21 13.60
CA ILE A 153 -64.85 41.38 12.46
C ILE A 153 -65.91 42.40 12.87
N ARG A 154 -66.06 43.48 12.10
CA ARG A 154 -66.99 44.58 12.39
C ARG A 154 -67.99 44.74 11.25
N THR A 155 -69.21 45.15 11.57
CA THR A 155 -70.19 45.56 10.56
C THR A 155 -69.91 46.99 10.08
N LEU A 156 -70.26 47.30 8.84
CA LEU A 156 -70.17 48.66 8.28
C LEU A 156 -71.55 49.29 8.03
N ASN A 157 -72.65 48.62 8.41
CA ASN A 157 -74.00 49.13 8.25
C ASN A 157 -74.28 50.30 9.21
N ASP A 158 -74.83 51.40 8.68
CA ASP A 158 -75.44 52.52 9.40
C ASP A 158 -74.63 53.14 10.57
N ASN A 159 -73.31 53.30 10.38
CA ASN A 159 -72.42 54.05 11.30
C ASN A 159 -72.27 53.50 12.73
N THR A 160 -72.76 52.30 13.07
CA THR A 160 -72.59 51.74 14.43
C THR A 160 -71.28 50.97 14.62
N TRP A 161 -70.66 50.49 13.54
CA TRP A 161 -69.37 49.77 13.52
C TRP A 161 -69.25 48.67 14.58
N ASP A 162 -70.36 47.97 14.83
CA ASP A 162 -70.46 47.01 15.91
C ASP A 162 -69.54 45.81 15.67
N MET A 163 -68.85 45.40 16.72
CA MET A 163 -68.03 44.18 16.71
C MET A 163 -68.95 42.96 16.63
N VAL A 164 -68.84 42.21 15.54
CA VAL A 164 -69.56 40.96 15.32
C VAL A 164 -68.94 39.85 16.15
N THR A 165 -67.62 39.68 16.05
CA THR A 165 -66.88 38.62 16.73
C THR A 165 -65.38 38.90 16.71
N THR A 166 -64.64 38.19 17.56
CA THR A 166 -63.19 38.14 17.57
C THR A 166 -62.76 36.71 17.28
N ARG A 167 -61.80 36.53 16.38
CA ARG A 167 -61.23 35.21 16.03
C ARG A 167 -59.71 35.27 16.12
N THR A 168 -59.08 34.14 16.46
CA THR A 168 -57.64 33.97 16.28
C THR A 168 -57.43 33.10 15.04
N ILE A 169 -56.68 33.62 14.09
CA ILE A 169 -56.26 32.91 12.87
C ILE A 169 -54.76 32.62 12.97
N VAL A 170 -54.31 31.53 12.35
CA VAL A 170 -52.89 31.23 12.21
C VAL A 170 -52.52 31.40 10.75
N VAL A 171 -51.86 32.51 10.45
CA VAL A 171 -51.35 32.76 9.11
C VAL A 171 -50.07 31.95 8.95
N SER A 172 -50.01 31.08 7.95
CA SER A 172 -48.84 30.26 7.68
C SER A 172 -48.42 30.37 6.21
N SER A 173 -47.12 30.47 5.99
CA SER A 173 -46.55 30.63 4.65
C SER A 173 -45.23 29.89 4.52
N ILE A 174 -45.03 29.22 3.39
CA ILE A 174 -43.69 28.74 3.00
C ILE A 174 -42.90 29.96 2.59
N LEU A 175 -41.75 30.18 3.23
CA LEU A 175 -40.86 31.26 2.86
C LEU A 175 -40.11 30.87 1.58
N THR A 176 -40.47 31.47 0.46
CA THR A 176 -40.05 31.05 -0.90
C THR A 176 -38.62 31.50 -1.27
N SER A 177 -37.71 31.48 -0.30
CA SER A 177 -36.27 31.69 -0.53
C SER A 177 -35.51 30.51 0.06
N ARG A 178 -34.57 29.98 -0.72
CA ARG A 178 -33.79 28.78 -0.37
C ARG A 178 -32.59 29.06 0.54
N TYR A 179 -32.66 30.08 1.40
CA TYR A 179 -31.63 30.33 2.42
C TYR A 179 -31.24 29.05 3.20
N PRO A 180 -32.19 28.24 3.70
CA PRO A 180 -31.87 27.01 4.45
C PRO A 180 -31.08 25.99 3.61
N LEU A 181 -31.37 25.89 2.30
CA LEU A 181 -30.61 25.03 1.40
C LEU A 181 -29.18 25.53 1.25
N LEU A 182 -29.00 26.82 0.96
CA LEU A 182 -27.66 27.39 0.74
C LEU A 182 -26.78 27.24 1.98
N GLU A 183 -27.34 27.51 3.17
CA GLU A 183 -26.66 27.28 4.45
C GLU A 183 -26.23 25.82 4.61
N SER A 184 -27.14 24.89 4.31
CA SER A 184 -26.85 23.46 4.43
C SER A 184 -25.81 22.97 3.43
N LEU A 185 -25.83 23.48 2.19
CA LEU A 185 -24.86 23.11 1.16
C LEU A 185 -23.47 23.68 1.45
N VAL A 186 -23.38 24.92 1.94
CA VAL A 186 -22.08 25.49 2.35
C VAL A 186 -21.49 24.77 3.56
N LYS A 187 -22.34 24.30 4.49
CA LYS A 187 -21.91 23.44 5.59
C LYS A 187 -21.39 22.09 5.09
N GLU A 188 -22.08 21.47 4.13
CA GLU A 188 -21.65 20.22 3.50
C GLU A 188 -20.34 20.40 2.74
N TYR A 189 -20.19 21.45 1.93
CA TYR A 189 -18.94 21.76 1.24
C TYR A 189 -17.76 21.90 2.22
N ASN A 190 -17.95 22.63 3.32
CA ASN A 190 -16.91 22.75 4.35
C ASN A 190 -16.53 21.39 4.97
N GLN A 191 -17.43 20.40 4.99
CA GLN A 191 -17.14 19.04 5.44
C GLN A 191 -16.42 18.21 4.38
N THR A 192 -16.65 18.46 3.08
CA THR A 192 -15.96 17.73 2.01
C THR A 192 -14.52 18.20 1.80
N ILE A 193 -14.16 19.41 2.25
CA ILE A 193 -12.81 19.96 2.09
C ILE A 193 -11.93 19.92 3.35
N ASN A 194 -12.51 19.79 4.55
CA ASN A 194 -11.78 19.94 5.80
C ASN A 194 -11.62 18.62 6.56
N GLY A 195 -10.40 18.31 6.98
CA GLY A 195 -10.05 17.15 7.80
C GLY A 195 -9.63 15.92 7.00
N THR A 196 -9.05 14.95 7.72
CA THR A 196 -8.62 13.64 7.20
C THR A 196 -9.84 12.84 6.71
N PHE A 197 -9.69 12.09 5.62
CA PHE A 197 -10.76 11.33 4.95
C PHE A 197 -11.90 12.19 4.38
N SER A 198 -11.74 13.51 4.35
CA SER A 198 -12.59 14.37 3.53
C SER A 198 -12.35 14.11 2.05
N SER A 199 -13.29 14.51 1.20
CA SER A 199 -13.18 14.30 -0.25
C SER A 199 -11.96 15.01 -0.86
N LEU A 200 -11.63 16.22 -0.37
CA LEU A 200 -10.40 16.92 -0.78
C LEU A 200 -9.14 16.21 -0.31
N TRP A 201 -9.14 15.65 0.90
CA TRP A 201 -8.03 14.83 1.38
C TRP A 201 -7.83 13.62 0.46
N THR A 202 -8.89 12.86 0.19
CA THR A 202 -8.85 11.69 -0.71
C THR A 202 -8.30 12.07 -2.09
N PHE A 203 -8.84 13.13 -2.70
CA PHE A 203 -8.37 13.64 -3.98
C PHE A 203 -6.87 13.96 -3.94
N THR A 204 -6.43 14.71 -2.92
CA THR A 204 -5.03 15.16 -2.78
C THR A 204 -4.09 13.98 -2.54
N THR A 205 -4.45 13.04 -1.66
CA THR A 205 -3.67 11.81 -1.41
C THR A 205 -3.45 11.04 -2.70
N VAL A 206 -4.52 10.83 -3.45
CA VAL A 206 -4.52 9.98 -4.64
C VAL A 206 -3.70 10.61 -5.77
N PHE A 207 -3.95 11.89 -6.07
CA PHE A 207 -3.23 12.60 -7.13
C PHE A 207 -1.77 12.85 -6.78
N SER A 208 -1.45 13.18 -5.53
CA SER A 208 -0.06 13.38 -5.10
C SER A 208 0.75 12.08 -5.19
N ASN A 209 0.16 10.92 -4.90
CA ASN A 209 0.82 9.61 -5.06
C ASN A 209 1.11 9.27 -6.52
N LEU A 210 0.13 9.42 -7.41
CA LEU A 210 0.34 9.22 -8.84
C LEU A 210 1.48 10.14 -9.34
N TYR A 211 1.43 11.40 -8.94
CA TYR A 211 2.41 12.41 -9.28
C TYR A 211 3.81 12.11 -8.74
N SER A 212 3.96 11.74 -7.47
CA SER A 212 5.26 11.48 -6.84
C SER A 212 5.91 10.21 -7.38
N LEU A 213 5.13 9.18 -7.70
CA LEU A 213 5.64 7.96 -8.33
C LEU A 213 6.22 8.25 -9.73
N VAL A 214 5.48 9.01 -10.55
CA VAL A 214 5.90 9.38 -11.90
C VAL A 214 7.15 10.26 -11.87
N ARG A 215 7.15 11.33 -11.06
CA ARG A 215 8.32 12.23 -10.94
C ARG A 215 9.49 11.55 -10.26
N GLY A 216 9.23 10.71 -9.28
CA GLY A 216 10.23 9.92 -8.59
C GLY A 216 11.00 9.01 -9.53
N PHE A 217 10.31 8.34 -10.45
CA PHE A 217 10.97 7.51 -11.45
C PHE A 217 11.79 8.33 -12.45
N LYS A 218 11.32 9.51 -12.85
CA LYS A 218 12.13 10.44 -13.65
C LYS A 218 13.41 10.85 -12.91
N HIS A 219 13.27 11.22 -11.63
CA HIS A 219 14.40 11.54 -10.77
C HIS A 219 15.41 10.38 -10.72
N TYR A 220 14.92 9.15 -10.51
CA TYR A 220 15.77 7.96 -10.52
C TYR A 220 16.57 7.75 -11.81
N ARG A 221 16.02 8.09 -12.99
CA ARG A 221 16.73 7.88 -14.27
C ARG A 221 17.74 8.99 -14.59
N CYS A 222 17.43 10.23 -14.26
CA CYS A 222 18.17 11.39 -14.78
C CYS A 222 18.57 12.42 -13.71
N GLY A 223 18.26 12.20 -12.44
CA GLY A 223 18.60 13.10 -11.32
C GLY A 223 17.78 14.38 -11.30
N LYS A 224 16.82 14.49 -12.22
CA LYS A 224 15.89 15.61 -12.35
C LYS A 224 14.46 15.08 -12.27
N PRO A 225 13.53 15.82 -11.66
CA PRO A 225 13.70 17.13 -11.01
C PRO A 225 14.44 17.01 -9.67
N LEU A 226 15.09 18.09 -9.21
CA LEU A 226 15.78 18.11 -7.91
C LEU A 226 14.81 18.03 -6.71
N ASN A 227 13.56 18.44 -6.91
CA ASN A 227 12.47 18.35 -5.95
C ASN A 227 11.36 17.49 -6.57
N VAL A 228 11.16 16.28 -6.07
CA VAL A 228 10.18 15.31 -6.57
C VAL A 228 8.77 15.77 -6.23
N VAL A 229 8.55 16.34 -5.03
CA VAL A 229 7.26 16.83 -4.59
C VAL A 229 7.28 18.36 -4.42
N ASP A 230 6.89 19.07 -5.48
CA ASP A 230 6.96 20.54 -5.53
C ASP A 230 5.65 21.20 -5.05
N ASN A 231 5.79 22.17 -4.15
CA ASN A 231 4.69 22.97 -3.61
C ASN A 231 3.89 23.73 -4.69
N HIS A 232 4.49 24.10 -5.83
CA HIS A 232 3.78 24.71 -6.97
C HIS A 232 2.80 23.73 -7.62
N HIS A 233 3.16 22.45 -7.70
CA HIS A 233 2.30 21.43 -8.29
C HIS A 233 1.22 21.00 -7.29
N LEU A 234 1.58 20.88 -6.01
CA LEU A 234 0.61 20.63 -4.94
C LEU A 234 -0.45 21.74 -4.88
N ALA A 235 -0.08 23.01 -5.08
CA ALA A 235 -1.02 24.13 -5.12
C ALA A 235 -2.08 23.97 -6.23
N VAL A 236 -1.65 23.55 -7.42
CA VAL A 236 -2.55 23.26 -8.54
C VAL A 236 -3.46 22.07 -8.22
N MET A 237 -2.94 21.00 -7.62
CA MET A 237 -3.76 19.83 -7.23
C MET A 237 -4.82 20.20 -6.18
N VAL A 238 -4.44 20.93 -5.12
CA VAL A 238 -5.36 21.34 -4.06
C VAL A 238 -6.46 22.26 -4.62
N ASN A 239 -6.10 23.27 -5.43
CA ASN A 239 -7.09 24.15 -6.06
C ASN A 239 -8.00 23.38 -7.04
N SER A 240 -7.48 22.37 -7.76
CA SER A 240 -8.29 21.49 -8.61
C SER A 240 -9.32 20.71 -7.79
N GLY A 241 -8.90 20.11 -6.67
CA GLY A 241 -9.79 19.41 -5.75
C GLY A 241 -10.86 20.33 -5.16
N LEU A 242 -10.49 21.56 -4.77
CA LEU A 242 -11.45 22.54 -4.24
C LEU A 242 -12.55 22.90 -5.24
N LEU A 243 -12.21 23.12 -6.51
CA LEU A 243 -13.18 23.39 -7.57
C LEU A 243 -13.99 22.14 -7.94
N LEU A 244 -13.38 20.95 -7.97
CA LEU A 244 -14.11 19.71 -8.15
C LEU A 244 -15.20 19.55 -7.07
N GLU A 245 -14.84 19.73 -5.80
CA GLU A 245 -15.78 19.65 -4.68
C GLU A 245 -16.88 20.71 -4.76
N GLN A 246 -16.58 21.92 -5.25
CA GLN A 246 -17.62 22.92 -5.51
C GLN A 246 -18.61 22.43 -6.57
N GLY A 247 -18.10 21.91 -7.69
CA GLY A 247 -18.92 21.41 -8.78
C GLY A 247 -19.80 20.25 -8.33
N LEU A 248 -19.28 19.34 -7.51
CA LEU A 248 -20.03 18.19 -7.00
C LEU A 248 -21.06 18.57 -5.92
N VAL A 249 -20.77 19.55 -5.04
CA VAL A 249 -21.71 19.97 -3.98
C VAL A 249 -22.79 20.91 -4.51
N PHE A 250 -22.41 21.90 -5.33
CA PHE A 250 -23.28 22.99 -5.77
C PHE A 250 -23.80 22.82 -7.21
N GLY A 251 -23.29 21.85 -7.98
CA GLY A 251 -23.54 21.74 -9.42
C GLY A 251 -22.87 22.85 -10.23
N SER A 252 -21.95 23.61 -9.63
CA SER A 252 -21.36 24.83 -10.20
C SER A 252 -20.04 25.16 -9.51
N VAL A 253 -19.17 25.90 -10.20
CA VAL A 253 -17.87 26.37 -9.68
C VAL A 253 -17.70 27.86 -9.93
N ASP A 254 -16.76 28.49 -9.22
CA ASP A 254 -16.37 29.87 -9.55
C ASP A 254 -15.71 29.94 -10.93
N PRO A 255 -16.31 30.64 -11.92
CA PRO A 255 -15.77 30.68 -13.28
C PRO A 255 -14.39 31.33 -13.34
N LEU A 256 -14.13 32.35 -12.52
CA LEU A 256 -12.84 33.03 -12.51
C LEU A 256 -11.75 32.17 -11.87
N GLY A 257 -12.09 31.42 -10.84
CA GLY A 257 -11.19 30.44 -10.24
C GLY A 257 -10.82 29.31 -11.19
N LEU A 258 -11.77 28.87 -12.03
CA LEU A 258 -11.47 27.87 -13.06
C LEU A 258 -10.52 28.41 -14.15
N VAL A 259 -10.71 29.65 -14.60
CA VAL A 259 -9.80 30.33 -15.54
C VAL A 259 -8.40 30.47 -14.93
N GLU A 260 -8.33 30.87 -13.66
CA GLU A 260 -7.06 31.06 -12.97
C GLU A 260 -6.36 29.72 -12.69
N LEU A 261 -7.11 28.66 -12.38
CA LEU A 261 -6.59 27.30 -12.29
C LEU A 261 -5.97 26.88 -13.63
N ALA A 262 -6.68 27.02 -14.75
CA ALA A 262 -6.14 26.67 -16.07
C ALA A 262 -4.83 27.44 -16.37
N ARG A 263 -4.78 28.73 -16.01
CA ARG A 263 -3.59 29.57 -16.16
C ARG A 263 -2.43 29.08 -15.28
N LYS A 264 -2.67 28.83 -13.99
CA LYS A 264 -1.66 28.37 -13.02
C LYS A 264 -1.19 26.95 -13.34
N THR A 265 -2.07 26.06 -13.80
CA THR A 265 -1.70 24.72 -14.31
C THR A 265 -0.75 24.82 -15.48
N LYS A 266 -1.01 25.67 -16.49
CA LYS A 266 -0.06 25.84 -17.60
C LYS A 266 1.24 26.53 -17.17
N GLN A 267 1.18 27.48 -16.25
CA GLN A 267 2.37 28.13 -15.71
C GLN A 267 3.26 27.12 -14.97
N ALA A 268 2.65 26.32 -14.09
CA ALA A 268 3.32 25.29 -13.32
C ALA A 268 3.82 24.15 -14.23
N LEU A 269 3.01 23.63 -15.16
CA LEU A 269 3.31 22.40 -15.93
C LEU A 269 3.88 22.59 -17.34
N LYS A 270 3.82 23.79 -17.95
CA LYS A 270 4.18 24.01 -19.38
C LYS A 270 4.92 25.33 -19.67
N GLN A 271 5.07 26.25 -18.71
CA GLN A 271 5.65 27.61 -18.86
C GLN A 271 5.10 28.49 -20.02
N THR A 272 3.97 28.12 -20.67
CA THR A 272 3.35 28.92 -21.74
C THR A 272 1.96 29.44 -21.33
N PRO A 273 1.88 30.56 -20.58
CA PRO A 273 0.60 31.08 -20.10
C PRO A 273 -0.29 31.66 -21.22
N GLN A 274 0.27 31.96 -22.39
CA GLN A 274 -0.45 32.67 -23.48
C GLN A 274 -1.56 31.82 -24.14
N ASP A 275 -1.42 30.50 -24.18
CA ASP A 275 -2.44 29.60 -24.75
C ASP A 275 -3.47 29.10 -23.72
N ALA A 276 -3.37 29.50 -22.45
CA ALA A 276 -4.26 28.99 -21.39
C ALA A 276 -5.74 29.30 -21.66
N LEU A 277 -6.01 30.52 -22.12
CA LEU A 277 -7.37 30.99 -22.36
C LEU A 277 -8.01 30.36 -23.60
N SER A 278 -7.23 30.08 -24.65
CA SER A 278 -7.73 29.44 -25.87
C SER A 278 -8.10 27.97 -25.61
N THR A 279 -7.23 27.21 -24.95
CA THR A 279 -7.53 25.82 -24.55
C THR A 279 -8.70 25.74 -23.58
N PHE A 280 -8.76 26.64 -22.59
CA PHE A 280 -9.90 26.71 -21.68
C PHE A 280 -11.22 26.95 -22.43
N ASN A 281 -11.23 27.88 -23.40
CA ASN A 281 -12.42 28.16 -24.20
C ASN A 281 -12.85 26.98 -25.06
N GLU A 282 -11.90 26.20 -25.61
CA GLU A 282 -12.20 24.99 -26.39
C GLU A 282 -12.78 23.87 -25.51
N GLU A 283 -12.26 23.66 -24.30
CA GLU A 283 -12.75 22.63 -23.38
C GLU A 283 -14.13 22.98 -22.79
N MET A 284 -14.40 24.28 -22.58
CA MET A 284 -15.71 24.78 -22.13
C MET A 284 -16.84 24.61 -23.17
N GLU A 285 -16.54 24.25 -24.42
CA GLU A 285 -17.58 23.88 -25.41
C GLU A 285 -18.16 22.47 -25.16
N GLY A 286 -17.57 21.66 -24.27
CA GLY A 286 -18.01 20.32 -23.85
C GLY A 286 -18.91 20.26 -22.60
N GLU A 287 -18.99 19.11 -21.93
CA GLU A 287 -19.79 18.91 -20.70
C GLU A 287 -19.13 19.45 -19.41
N GLY A 288 -17.95 20.10 -19.50
CA GLY A 288 -17.24 20.71 -18.37
C GLY A 288 -15.73 20.81 -18.62
N TYR A 289 -14.94 21.18 -17.59
CA TYR A 289 -13.47 21.22 -17.68
C TYR A 289 -12.90 19.83 -17.41
N VAL A 290 -12.24 19.25 -18.42
CA VAL A 290 -11.60 17.93 -18.28
C VAL A 290 -10.22 18.12 -17.66
N VAL A 291 -10.03 17.58 -16.45
CA VAL A 291 -8.69 17.48 -15.88
C VAL A 291 -8.05 16.22 -16.46
N ASP A 292 -7.29 16.39 -17.53
CA ASP A 292 -6.57 15.29 -18.17
C ASP A 292 -5.40 14.84 -17.29
N THR A 293 -5.56 13.66 -16.69
CA THR A 293 -4.59 12.97 -15.84
C THR A 293 -3.30 12.63 -16.60
N ASP A 294 -3.35 12.52 -17.93
CA ASP A 294 -2.17 12.31 -18.76
C ASP A 294 -1.25 13.54 -18.74
N ASN A 295 -1.74 14.75 -18.51
CA ASN A 295 -0.86 15.90 -18.33
C ASN A 295 0.04 15.78 -17.08
N VAL A 296 -0.38 14.99 -16.09
CA VAL A 296 0.39 14.73 -14.85
C VAL A 296 1.31 13.51 -15.01
N SER A 297 0.91 12.52 -15.83
CA SER A 297 1.62 11.24 -16.00
C SER A 297 2.49 11.14 -17.27
N GLN A 298 2.11 11.81 -18.35
CA GLN A 298 2.72 11.81 -19.70
C GLN A 298 3.27 13.19 -20.10
N GLY A 299 2.85 14.26 -19.42
CA GLY A 299 3.41 15.58 -19.61
C GLY A 299 4.90 15.61 -19.28
N SER A 300 5.68 16.45 -19.97
CA SER A 300 7.04 16.75 -19.54
C SER A 300 6.98 17.13 -18.05
N ALA A 301 7.57 16.33 -17.16
CA ALA A 301 7.60 16.57 -15.71
C ALA A 301 8.50 17.77 -15.29
N ASN A 302 8.28 18.85 -16.02
CA ASN A 302 8.74 20.22 -15.99
C ASN A 302 10.15 20.61 -16.40
N VAL A 303 10.13 21.82 -16.98
CA VAL A 303 11.21 22.76 -17.34
C VAL A 303 11.88 23.35 -16.10
N ASP A 304 11.50 22.91 -14.88
CA ASP A 304 12.25 23.23 -13.68
C ASP A 304 13.59 22.46 -13.75
N ALA A 305 14.64 23.21 -14.12
CA ALA A 305 16.02 22.81 -14.44
C ALA A 305 16.32 22.46 -15.91
N ASP A 306 15.93 23.29 -16.88
CA ASP A 306 16.39 23.20 -18.28
C ASP A 306 16.15 21.82 -18.94
N SER A 307 15.20 21.04 -18.40
CA SER A 307 14.89 19.69 -18.87
C SER A 307 14.15 19.79 -20.22
N PRO A 308 14.57 19.06 -21.27
CA PRO A 308 13.94 19.15 -22.58
C PRO A 308 12.44 18.85 -22.51
N ILE A 309 11.64 19.78 -23.01
CA ILE A 309 10.21 19.58 -23.28
C ILE A 309 10.14 18.38 -24.25
N ASN A 310 9.56 17.25 -23.82
CA ASN A 310 9.30 15.99 -24.57
C ASN A 310 10.18 14.76 -24.27
N GLU A 311 10.91 14.67 -23.16
CA GLU A 311 11.41 13.36 -22.74
C GLU A 311 10.25 12.49 -22.23
N SER A 312 10.01 11.36 -22.90
CA SER A 312 9.04 10.36 -22.46
C SER A 312 9.44 9.84 -21.09
N ILE A 313 8.55 9.94 -20.12
CA ILE A 313 8.72 9.30 -18.82
C ILE A 313 8.46 7.81 -19.05
N ASP A 314 9.52 7.02 -19.09
CA ASP A 314 9.38 5.57 -18.97
C ASP A 314 8.77 5.31 -17.59
N GLN A 315 7.62 4.65 -17.50
CA GLN A 315 6.88 4.51 -16.25
C GLN A 315 7.20 3.18 -15.53
N CYS A 316 8.17 2.40 -16.01
CA CYS A 316 8.38 1.03 -15.56
C CYS A 316 9.47 0.92 -14.47
N PRO A 317 9.12 0.65 -13.20
CA PRO A 317 10.10 0.16 -12.26
C PRO A 317 10.57 -1.24 -12.70
N SER A 318 11.81 -1.33 -13.20
CA SER A 318 12.47 -2.59 -13.54
C SER A 318 12.84 -3.41 -12.30
N LEU A 319 11.85 -3.89 -11.55
CA LEU A 319 12.02 -5.03 -10.65
C LEU A 319 12.42 -6.23 -11.49
N ASN A 320 13.51 -6.91 -11.12
CA ASN A 320 14.04 -8.03 -11.88
C ASN A 320 14.59 -9.09 -10.93
N LEU A 321 14.25 -10.36 -11.17
CA LEU A 321 14.72 -11.50 -10.39
C LEU A 321 16.24 -11.70 -10.50
N SER A 322 16.88 -11.11 -11.51
CA SER A 322 18.32 -11.21 -11.71
C SER A 322 19.14 -10.65 -10.55
N GLU A 323 18.65 -9.67 -9.79
CA GLU A 323 19.33 -9.24 -8.56
C GLU A 323 19.36 -10.36 -7.52
N ILE A 324 18.25 -11.08 -7.36
CA ILE A 324 18.13 -12.20 -6.42
C ILE A 324 19.02 -13.37 -6.90
N ALA A 325 18.92 -13.72 -8.18
CA ALA A 325 19.70 -14.78 -8.79
C ALA A 325 21.21 -14.49 -8.75
N GLU A 326 21.63 -13.24 -9.02
CA GLU A 326 23.03 -12.82 -8.96
C GLU A 326 23.59 -12.97 -7.54
N ARG A 327 22.80 -12.74 -6.48
CA ARG A 327 23.28 -12.88 -5.08
C ARG A 327 23.50 -14.33 -4.66
N VAL A 328 22.81 -15.28 -5.28
CA VAL A 328 23.11 -16.70 -5.08
C VAL A 328 24.50 -17.02 -5.63
N LEU A 329 24.91 -16.46 -6.77
CA LEU A 329 26.23 -16.76 -7.36
C LEU A 329 27.35 -15.84 -6.87
N TYR A 330 27.04 -14.59 -6.56
CA TYR A 330 28.02 -13.53 -6.34
C TYR A 330 27.70 -12.64 -5.16
N ASN A 331 28.69 -12.48 -4.29
CA ASN A 331 28.64 -11.49 -3.22
C ASN A 331 29.10 -10.13 -3.74
N ILE A 332 28.49 -9.06 -3.24
CA ILE A 332 28.93 -7.69 -3.52
C ILE A 332 29.92 -7.23 -2.45
N THR A 333 31.04 -6.66 -2.88
CA THR A 333 32.13 -6.22 -1.99
C THR A 333 32.23 -4.71 -1.87
N SER A 334 31.87 -4.01 -2.94
CA SER A 334 31.87 -2.56 -3.02
C SER A 334 31.05 -2.11 -4.22
N VAL A 335 30.72 -0.82 -4.25
CA VAL A 335 30.09 -0.14 -5.39
C VAL A 335 30.89 1.10 -5.74
N THR A 336 30.95 1.42 -7.03
CA THR A 336 31.41 2.72 -7.50
C THR A 336 30.20 3.55 -7.90
N LEU A 337 30.04 4.71 -7.26
CA LEU A 337 29.05 5.72 -7.59
C LEU A 337 29.65 6.68 -8.63
N HIS A 338 28.90 6.94 -9.70
CA HIS A 338 29.33 7.78 -10.82
C HIS A 338 28.52 9.07 -10.85
N PHE A 339 29.18 10.21 -10.79
CA PHE A 339 28.58 11.54 -10.72
C PHE A 339 28.93 12.37 -11.94
N GLU A 340 27.96 13.15 -12.43
CA GLU A 340 28.14 14.11 -13.53
C GLU A 340 27.50 15.46 -13.14
N ASN A 341 27.99 16.57 -13.67
CA ASN A 341 27.34 17.87 -13.56
C ASN A 341 26.86 18.38 -14.93
N GLU A 342 26.15 19.51 -14.98
CA GLU A 342 25.64 20.07 -16.25
C GLU A 342 26.75 20.51 -17.22
N GLU A 343 27.97 20.71 -16.72
CA GLU A 343 29.14 21.05 -17.54
C GLU A 343 29.81 19.80 -18.14
N GLY A 344 29.33 18.59 -17.81
CA GLY A 344 29.87 17.30 -18.23
C GLY A 344 31.13 16.88 -17.48
N GLU A 345 31.42 17.48 -16.32
CA GLU A 345 32.49 17.01 -15.43
C GLU A 345 32.06 15.73 -14.73
N PHE A 346 32.99 14.78 -14.59
CA PHE A 346 32.70 13.44 -14.11
C PHE A 346 33.53 13.08 -12.87
N HIS A 347 32.89 12.47 -11.88
CA HIS A 347 33.52 12.00 -10.65
C HIS A 347 33.07 10.60 -10.28
N GLU A 348 33.97 9.81 -9.68
CA GLU A 348 33.66 8.46 -9.20
C GLU A 348 34.02 8.33 -7.72
N GLU A 349 33.21 7.57 -6.98
CA GLU A 349 33.49 7.27 -5.59
C GLU A 349 33.23 5.82 -5.23
N LEU A 350 34.23 5.16 -4.64
CA LEU A 350 34.16 3.76 -4.23
C LEU A 350 33.65 3.66 -2.79
N ILE A 351 32.56 2.93 -2.59
CA ILE A 351 32.00 2.60 -1.29
C ILE A 351 32.19 1.11 -1.03
N VAL A 352 32.94 0.78 0.02
CA VAL A 352 33.14 -0.59 0.48
C VAL A 352 31.94 -1.03 1.31
N PHE A 353 31.52 -2.28 1.14
CA PHE A 353 30.37 -2.85 1.83
C PHE A 353 30.74 -3.36 3.22
N ASP A 354 30.96 -2.41 4.13
CA ASP A 354 31.25 -2.64 5.54
C ASP A 354 30.46 -1.68 6.45
N GLY A 355 29.89 -2.17 7.54
CA GLY A 355 29.13 -1.34 8.47
C GLY A 355 27.81 -0.79 7.90
N ASP A 356 27.52 0.48 8.15
CA ASP A 356 26.31 1.16 7.68
C ASP A 356 26.49 1.66 6.23
N ILE A 357 26.05 0.84 5.29
CA ILE A 357 26.19 1.11 3.85
C ILE A 357 25.25 2.25 3.42
N GLN A 358 24.06 2.32 3.99
CA GLN A 358 23.08 3.34 3.63
C GLN A 358 23.59 4.73 4.02
N GLY A 359 23.99 4.92 5.28
CA GLY A 359 24.53 6.20 5.74
C GLY A 359 25.75 6.65 4.92
N LYS A 360 26.61 5.70 4.50
CA LYS A 360 27.74 6.00 3.61
C LYS A 360 27.31 6.48 2.22
N ILE A 361 26.30 5.86 1.62
CA ILE A 361 25.81 6.29 0.30
C ILE A 361 25.15 7.66 0.43
N ASP A 362 24.31 7.87 1.45
CA ASP A 362 23.61 9.13 1.69
C ASP A 362 24.59 10.29 1.89
N ASP A 363 25.62 10.10 2.72
CA ASP A 363 26.67 11.10 2.96
C ASP A 363 27.41 11.48 1.65
N VAL A 364 27.71 10.48 0.80
CA VAL A 364 28.42 10.70 -0.46
C VAL A 364 27.52 11.43 -1.47
N VAL A 365 26.29 10.96 -1.66
CA VAL A 365 25.32 11.57 -2.59
C VAL A 365 25.03 13.01 -2.15
N GLN A 366 24.79 13.25 -0.87
CA GLN A 366 24.51 14.60 -0.36
C GLN A 366 25.71 15.54 -0.55
N ARG A 367 26.93 15.08 -0.31
CA ARG A 367 28.13 15.90 -0.50
C ARG A 367 28.34 16.31 -1.96
N TRP A 368 28.04 15.43 -2.91
CA TRP A 368 28.15 15.73 -4.34
C TRP A 368 26.97 16.56 -4.85
N ALA A 369 25.75 16.32 -4.35
CA ALA A 369 24.59 17.16 -4.64
C ALA A 369 24.81 18.62 -4.22
N ASN A 370 25.40 18.85 -3.04
CA ASN A 370 25.79 20.19 -2.56
C ASN A 370 26.81 20.90 -3.47
N GLN A 371 27.47 20.17 -4.37
CA GLN A 371 28.42 20.68 -5.36
C GLN A 371 27.82 20.68 -6.78
N SER A 372 26.51 20.51 -6.91
CA SER A 372 25.79 20.47 -8.19
C SER A 372 26.16 19.29 -9.09
N PHE A 373 26.59 18.17 -8.50
CA PHE A 373 26.76 16.89 -9.19
C PHE A 373 25.57 15.96 -8.92
N PHE A 374 25.18 15.15 -9.90
CA PHE A 374 24.09 14.18 -9.81
C PHE A 374 24.57 12.75 -10.13
N LEU A 375 23.97 11.74 -9.49
CA LEU A 375 24.40 10.33 -9.55
C LEU A 375 23.95 9.62 -10.83
N THR A 376 24.75 9.63 -11.89
CA THR A 376 24.43 9.00 -13.18
C THR A 376 24.25 7.49 -13.16
N SER A 377 25.09 6.76 -12.43
CA SER A 377 25.04 5.29 -12.42
C SER A 377 25.79 4.69 -11.24
N VAL A 378 25.53 3.40 -10.97
CA VAL A 378 26.23 2.62 -9.96
C VAL A 378 26.84 1.37 -10.60
N THR A 379 28.13 1.14 -10.38
CA THR A 379 28.83 -0.08 -10.79
C THR A 379 29.09 -0.98 -9.58
N LYS A 380 28.69 -2.25 -9.68
CA LYS A 380 28.87 -3.24 -8.61
C LYS A 380 30.19 -4.00 -8.76
N HIS A 381 30.88 -4.24 -7.66
CA HIS A 381 32.07 -5.09 -7.62
C HIS A 381 31.75 -6.43 -6.96
N LEU A 382 31.66 -7.46 -7.80
CA LEU A 382 31.22 -8.81 -7.45
C LEU A 382 32.38 -9.77 -7.21
N ILE A 383 32.22 -10.67 -6.24
CA ILE A 383 33.10 -11.81 -6.01
C ILE A 383 32.28 -13.11 -5.97
N VAL A 384 32.90 -14.23 -6.32
CA VAL A 384 32.26 -15.56 -6.25
C VAL A 384 31.77 -15.84 -4.82
N ASN A 385 30.51 -16.25 -4.71
CA ASN A 385 29.94 -16.71 -3.44
C ASN A 385 30.56 -18.07 -3.07
N THR A 386 31.34 -18.07 -1.99
CA THR A 386 32.06 -19.28 -1.55
C THR A 386 31.12 -20.35 -1.01
N THR A 387 29.98 -19.98 -0.44
CA THR A 387 28.96 -20.92 0.04
C THR A 387 28.37 -21.70 -1.13
N THR A 388 28.01 -21.02 -2.22
CA THR A 388 27.54 -21.62 -3.47
C THR A 388 28.60 -22.51 -4.10
N LEU A 389 29.86 -22.08 -4.10
CA LEU A 389 30.96 -22.91 -4.59
C LEU A 389 31.09 -24.21 -3.79
N ASN A 390 31.01 -24.14 -2.45
CA ASN A 390 31.04 -25.32 -1.58
C ASN A 390 29.84 -26.22 -1.81
N GLU A 391 28.64 -25.65 -2.01
CA GLU A 391 27.43 -26.43 -2.28
C GLU A 391 27.52 -27.19 -3.60
N LEU A 392 28.05 -26.55 -4.65
CA LEU A 392 28.33 -27.23 -5.92
C LEU A 392 29.33 -28.38 -5.75
N GLN A 393 30.36 -28.18 -4.93
CA GLN A 393 31.30 -29.26 -4.60
C GLN A 393 30.61 -30.40 -3.85
N THR A 394 29.69 -30.10 -2.93
CA THR A 394 28.85 -31.09 -2.24
C THR A 394 28.00 -31.88 -3.24
N ILE A 395 27.21 -31.21 -4.08
CA ILE A 395 26.37 -31.85 -5.11
C ILE A 395 27.20 -32.75 -6.03
N ILE A 396 28.36 -32.28 -6.48
CA ILE A 396 29.26 -33.09 -7.31
C ILE A 396 29.79 -34.29 -6.52
N SER A 397 30.20 -34.11 -5.26
CA SER A 397 30.71 -35.19 -4.42
C SER A 397 29.64 -36.24 -4.09
N GLU A 398 28.38 -35.84 -3.92
CA GLU A 398 27.25 -36.76 -3.74
C GLU A 398 26.97 -37.57 -5.01
N ILE A 399 27.36 -37.08 -6.18
CA ILE A 399 27.19 -37.81 -7.45
C ILE A 399 28.42 -38.67 -7.76
N TYR A 400 29.61 -38.21 -7.38
CA TYR A 400 30.87 -38.93 -7.48
C TYR A 400 31.20 -39.55 -6.12
N HIS A 401 30.49 -40.60 -5.73
CA HIS A 401 30.82 -41.34 -4.50
C HIS A 401 30.74 -42.85 -4.68
N ASP A 402 31.42 -43.52 -3.76
CA ASP A 402 31.26 -44.95 -3.50
C ASP A 402 30.86 -45.16 -2.04
N THR A 403 30.20 -46.28 -1.77
CA THR A 403 29.97 -46.75 -0.41
C THR A 403 30.60 -48.11 -0.26
N MET A 404 31.42 -48.27 0.76
CA MET A 404 32.13 -49.52 1.03
C MET A 404 31.84 -50.01 2.45
N SER A 405 31.80 -51.33 2.60
CA SER A 405 31.59 -51.95 3.91
C SER A 405 32.55 -53.11 4.15
N THR A 406 33.14 -53.21 5.34
CA THR A 406 33.90 -54.41 5.73
C THR A 406 32.99 -55.37 6.47
N LYS A 407 33.05 -56.65 6.11
CA LYS A 407 32.34 -57.74 6.82
C LYS A 407 33.25 -58.93 7.05
N VAL A 408 32.93 -59.72 8.08
CA VAL A 408 33.51 -61.05 8.26
C VAL A 408 32.88 -61.99 7.24
N ALA A 409 33.67 -62.39 6.24
CA ALA A 409 33.22 -63.29 5.19
C ALA A 409 33.17 -64.75 5.67
N ASP A 410 34.16 -65.16 6.45
CA ASP A 410 34.23 -66.52 6.99
C ASP A 410 35.09 -66.60 8.26
N ARG A 411 34.82 -67.61 9.09
CA ARG A 411 35.63 -67.98 10.26
C ARG A 411 35.77 -69.50 10.34
N ASN A 412 37.01 -69.97 10.25
CA ASN A 412 37.32 -71.39 10.29
C ASN A 412 38.21 -71.73 11.48
N VAL A 413 37.85 -72.77 12.23
CA VAL A 413 38.70 -73.30 13.30
C VAL A 413 39.89 -74.03 12.68
N ALA A 414 41.09 -73.48 12.83
CA ALA A 414 42.31 -74.10 12.34
C ALA A 414 42.87 -75.11 13.36
N ILE A 415 42.83 -74.75 14.65
CA ILE A 415 43.33 -75.58 15.75
C ILE A 415 42.41 -75.38 16.95
N GLU A 416 41.92 -76.46 17.55
CA GLU A 416 41.25 -76.43 18.85
C GLU A 416 41.89 -77.50 19.76
N LEU A 417 42.51 -77.05 20.83
CA LEU A 417 43.18 -77.88 21.81
C LEU A 417 42.47 -77.74 23.15
N TRP A 418 41.89 -78.84 23.60
CA TRP A 418 41.21 -78.91 24.87
C TRP A 418 42.23 -79.22 25.96
N GLY A 419 42.32 -78.37 26.96
CA GLY A 419 43.13 -78.60 28.13
C GLY A 419 42.60 -79.82 28.89
N ASP A 420 43.42 -80.87 28.98
CA ASP A 420 43.10 -82.10 29.72
C ASP A 420 44.05 -82.23 30.93
N PRO A 421 43.55 -82.21 32.17
CA PRO A 421 44.38 -82.40 33.36
C PRO A 421 44.85 -83.84 33.59
N GLY A 422 44.42 -84.81 32.78
CA GLY A 422 44.73 -86.25 32.84
C GLY A 422 43.58 -87.11 33.40
N GLU A 423 43.81 -88.42 33.54
CA GLU A 423 42.79 -89.36 34.03
C GLU A 423 42.28 -89.03 35.46
N GLY A 424 40.98 -89.22 35.69
CA GLY A 424 40.33 -89.07 37.00
C GLY A 424 39.73 -87.69 37.29
N TRP A 425 39.59 -86.82 36.28
CA TRP A 425 38.92 -85.52 36.37
C TRP A 425 37.60 -85.50 35.59
N THR A 426 36.59 -84.80 36.11
CA THR A 426 35.28 -84.62 35.47
C THR A 426 35.16 -83.20 34.92
N ASN A 427 34.62 -83.05 33.71
CA ASN A 427 34.38 -81.75 33.08
C ASN A 427 33.37 -80.94 33.91
N GLY A 428 33.79 -79.76 34.36
CA GLY A 428 33.01 -78.81 35.15
C GLY A 428 32.44 -77.64 34.35
N GLY A 429 32.63 -77.64 33.03
CA GLY A 429 32.24 -76.58 32.11
C GLY A 429 33.42 -75.71 31.70
N THR A 430 33.14 -74.78 30.80
CA THR A 430 34.14 -73.86 30.23
C THR A 430 33.70 -72.41 30.42
N GLY A 431 34.67 -71.50 30.56
CA GLY A 431 34.43 -70.06 30.45
C GLY A 431 34.14 -69.63 29.02
N THR A 432 33.98 -68.32 28.83
CA THR A 432 33.93 -67.69 27.51
C THR A 432 35.30 -67.67 26.86
N TRP A 433 35.35 -67.73 25.53
CA TRP A 433 36.58 -67.51 24.78
C TRP A 433 36.98 -66.04 24.85
N GLU A 434 38.23 -65.79 25.24
CA GLU A 434 38.85 -64.47 25.26
C GLU A 434 39.97 -64.46 24.22
N SER A 435 40.00 -63.44 23.36
CA SER A 435 41.04 -63.30 22.34
C SER A 435 42.36 -62.88 22.97
N THR A 436 43.44 -63.62 22.71
CA THR A 436 44.79 -63.28 23.15
C THR A 436 45.54 -62.42 22.14
N GLY A 437 45.06 -62.36 20.90
CA GLY A 437 45.59 -61.49 19.84
C GLY A 437 45.30 -62.04 18.45
N PHE A 438 45.73 -61.31 17.43
CA PHE A 438 45.64 -61.74 16.04
C PHE A 438 46.91 -61.42 15.26
N ILE A 439 47.14 -62.15 14.16
CA ILE A 439 48.26 -61.97 13.25
C ILE A 439 47.71 -61.87 11.82
N PRO A 440 47.99 -60.79 11.07
CA PRO A 440 47.64 -60.70 9.66
C PRO A 440 48.47 -61.71 8.85
N LEU A 441 47.80 -62.49 8.00
CA LEU A 441 48.41 -63.52 7.15
C LEU A 441 48.59 -63.03 5.71
N SER A 442 47.54 -62.44 5.15
CA SER A 442 47.57 -61.88 3.80
C SER A 442 46.57 -60.75 3.68
N LYS A 443 46.88 -59.78 2.82
CA LYS A 443 45.93 -58.77 2.38
C LYS A 443 46.05 -58.64 0.87
N GLN A 444 44.94 -58.78 0.15
CA GLN A 444 44.94 -58.89 -1.30
C GLN A 444 43.75 -58.16 -1.91
N MET A 445 43.99 -57.48 -3.02
CA MET A 445 42.93 -56.92 -3.84
C MET A 445 42.21 -58.02 -4.60
N ILE A 446 40.89 -57.93 -4.64
CA ILE A 446 40.04 -58.74 -5.51
C ILE A 446 39.71 -57.88 -6.73
N LYS A 447 39.98 -58.40 -7.94
CA LYS A 447 39.72 -57.69 -9.20
C LYS A 447 38.51 -58.30 -9.92
N PRO A 448 37.30 -57.73 -9.79
CA PRO A 448 36.18 -58.10 -10.65
C PRO A 448 36.49 -57.74 -12.12
N PRO A 449 36.00 -58.53 -13.10
CA PRO A 449 36.16 -58.18 -14.51
C PRO A 449 35.49 -56.86 -14.87
N LYS A 450 36.07 -56.08 -15.79
CA LYS A 450 35.48 -54.82 -16.29
C LYS A 450 34.01 -55.01 -16.69
N GLY A 451 33.14 -54.09 -16.26
CA GLY A 451 31.70 -54.11 -16.55
C GLY A 451 30.87 -55.13 -15.74
N HIS A 452 31.50 -55.89 -14.83
CA HIS A 452 30.83 -56.90 -13.99
C HIS A 452 30.84 -56.52 -12.50
N ILE A 453 31.11 -55.26 -12.19
CA ILE A 453 31.06 -54.74 -10.83
C ILE A 453 29.59 -54.46 -10.47
N THR A 454 29.16 -55.03 -9.36
CA THR A 454 27.82 -54.83 -8.81
C THR A 454 27.92 -54.58 -7.31
N PRO A 455 26.91 -53.95 -6.69
CA PRO A 455 26.77 -53.99 -5.25
C PRO A 455 26.95 -55.41 -4.69
N ALA A 456 27.57 -55.50 -3.52
CA ALA A 456 28.10 -56.69 -2.85
C ALA A 456 29.35 -57.36 -3.47
N CYS A 457 29.95 -56.82 -4.53
CA CYS A 457 31.26 -57.29 -5.00
C CYS A 457 32.34 -57.06 -3.93
N ALA A 458 33.12 -58.09 -3.62
CA ALA A 458 34.31 -57.95 -2.79
C ALA A 458 35.44 -57.31 -3.61
N LEU A 459 36.05 -56.26 -3.07
CA LEU A 459 37.13 -55.50 -3.70
C LEU A 459 38.48 -55.72 -3.01
N TYR A 460 38.46 -56.10 -1.73
CA TYR A 460 39.64 -56.35 -0.94
C TYR A 460 39.37 -57.45 0.08
N GLU A 461 40.37 -58.27 0.35
CA GLU A 461 40.29 -59.36 1.31
C GLU A 461 41.49 -59.34 2.24
N GLU A 462 41.22 -59.52 3.54
CA GLU A 462 42.22 -59.63 4.58
C GLU A 462 42.03 -60.93 5.36
N LEU A 463 43.13 -61.65 5.54
CA LEU A 463 43.17 -62.93 6.24
C LEU A 463 43.93 -62.77 7.54
N TYR A 464 43.34 -63.21 8.65
CA TYR A 464 43.95 -63.15 9.98
C TYR A 464 43.93 -64.51 10.66
N ASN A 465 44.94 -64.80 11.46
CA ASN A 465 44.86 -65.83 12.49
C ASN A 465 44.56 -65.17 13.82
N VAL A 466 43.50 -65.59 14.49
CA VAL A 466 43.07 -65.08 15.79
C VAL A 466 43.21 -66.18 16.81
N SER A 467 43.94 -65.89 17.89
CA SER A 467 44.17 -66.81 18.98
C SER A 467 43.21 -66.50 20.12
N TYR A 468 42.64 -67.54 20.69
CA TYR A 468 41.70 -67.48 21.79
C TYR A 468 42.12 -68.45 22.88
N GLU A 469 41.83 -68.06 24.11
CA GLU A 469 41.94 -68.93 25.27
C GLU A 469 40.66 -68.89 26.09
N ARG A 470 40.37 -69.97 26.79
CA ARG A 470 39.33 -69.98 27.83
C ARG A 470 39.76 -70.85 28.99
N ALA A 471 39.28 -70.49 30.17
CA ALA A 471 39.41 -71.36 31.33
C ALA A 471 38.49 -72.58 31.16
N HIS A 472 39.05 -73.77 31.19
CA HIS A 472 38.33 -75.02 31.27
C HIS A 472 38.42 -75.55 32.71
N TYR A 473 37.27 -75.64 33.36
CA TYR A 473 37.16 -76.02 34.75
C TYR A 473 36.96 -77.52 34.86
N TRP A 474 37.87 -78.19 35.55
CA TRP A 474 37.76 -79.62 35.84
C TRP A 474 37.64 -79.82 37.34
N TRP A 475 36.91 -80.84 37.76
CA TRP A 475 36.79 -81.17 39.18
C TRP A 475 36.87 -82.68 39.41
N ARG A 476 37.34 -83.06 40.59
CA ARG A 476 37.28 -84.44 41.09
C ARG A 476 36.98 -84.45 42.58
N MET A 477 36.54 -85.60 43.09
CA MET A 477 36.34 -85.81 44.52
C MET A 477 37.65 -86.34 45.11
N GLU A 478 38.19 -85.63 46.09
CA GLU A 478 39.29 -86.13 46.89
C GLU A 478 38.82 -86.34 48.32
N GLU A 479 39.33 -87.39 48.96
CA GLU A 479 39.03 -87.70 50.36
C GLU A 479 40.01 -86.97 51.26
N HIS A 480 39.49 -86.04 52.05
CA HIS A 480 40.28 -85.30 53.03
C HIS A 480 39.84 -85.67 54.44
N ASN A 481 40.81 -85.93 55.31
CA ASN A 481 40.55 -86.24 56.71
C ASN A 481 40.51 -84.93 57.50
N VAL A 482 39.31 -84.51 57.89
CA VAL A 482 39.10 -83.31 58.69
C VAL A 482 38.58 -83.75 60.06
N ASN A 483 39.41 -83.58 61.09
CA ASN A 483 39.09 -83.93 62.48
C ASN A 483 38.61 -85.38 62.69
N GLY A 484 39.20 -86.34 61.95
CA GLY A 484 38.91 -87.77 62.12
C GLY A 484 37.74 -88.30 61.31
N ASN A 485 37.03 -87.47 60.54
CA ASN A 485 36.02 -87.88 59.58
C ASN A 485 36.53 -87.73 58.14
N ILE A 486 36.36 -88.79 57.33
CA ILE A 486 36.61 -88.74 55.89
C ILE A 486 35.52 -87.90 55.25
N THR A 487 35.90 -86.76 54.68
CA THR A 487 34.99 -85.86 53.99
C THR A 487 35.40 -85.80 52.52
N GLN A 488 34.45 -86.03 51.61
CA GLN A 488 34.71 -85.85 50.18
C GLN A 488 34.66 -84.36 49.86
N VAL A 489 35.79 -83.82 49.41
CA VAL A 489 35.91 -82.42 49.00
C VAL A 489 36.10 -82.37 47.50
N LYS A 490 35.30 -81.53 46.83
CA LYS A 490 35.46 -81.29 45.39
C LYS A 490 36.66 -80.36 45.19
N VAL A 491 37.73 -80.87 44.58
CA VAL A 491 38.92 -80.08 44.22
C VAL A 491 38.78 -79.67 42.76
N TRP A 492 39.02 -78.39 42.48
CA TRP A 492 38.95 -77.80 41.15
C TRP A 492 40.36 -77.59 40.58
N LYS A 493 40.52 -77.85 39.29
CA LYS A 493 41.74 -77.55 38.53
C LYS A 493 41.33 -76.83 37.24
N ASN A 494 41.95 -75.68 37.02
CA ASN A 494 41.73 -74.88 35.83
C ASN A 494 42.88 -75.16 34.87
N VAL A 495 42.54 -75.52 33.64
CA VAL A 495 43.48 -75.66 32.53
C VAL A 495 42.98 -74.80 31.39
N THR A 496 43.89 -74.34 30.53
CA THR A 496 43.56 -73.44 29.43
C THR A 496 43.26 -74.26 28.18
N ASP A 497 42.07 -74.08 27.60
CA ASP A 497 41.82 -74.51 26.23
C ASP A 497 42.39 -73.43 25.29
N LEU A 498 42.97 -73.85 24.17
CA LEU A 498 43.51 -72.96 23.13
C LEU A 498 42.75 -73.17 21.84
N LEU A 499 42.42 -72.08 21.17
CA LEU A 499 41.75 -72.09 19.88
C LEU A 499 42.42 -71.09 18.95
N ILE A 500 42.74 -71.51 17.73
CA ILE A 500 43.20 -70.63 16.66
C ILE A 500 42.19 -70.71 15.54
N GLU A 501 41.61 -69.56 15.20
CA GLU A 501 40.71 -69.41 14.06
C GLU A 501 41.37 -68.61 12.96
N THR A 502 41.07 -68.98 11.72
CA THR A 502 41.35 -68.16 10.56
C THR A 502 40.11 -67.32 10.26
N VAL A 503 40.27 -65.99 10.20
CA VAL A 503 39.20 -65.01 9.98
C VAL A 503 39.44 -64.31 8.65
N ILE A 504 38.44 -64.33 7.79
CA ILE A 504 38.46 -63.63 6.50
C ILE A 504 37.59 -62.39 6.62
N LEU A 505 38.18 -61.21 6.43
CA LEU A 505 37.45 -59.96 6.22
C LEU A 505 37.40 -59.65 4.72
N GLN A 506 36.26 -59.17 4.26
CA GLN A 506 36.12 -58.65 2.90
C GLN A 506 35.56 -57.23 2.94
N VAL A 507 36.18 -56.35 2.14
CA VAL A 507 35.62 -55.04 1.80
C VAL A 507 34.69 -55.23 0.62
N LEU A 508 33.42 -54.96 0.84
CA LEU A 508 32.33 -55.10 -0.12
C LEU A 508 31.92 -53.72 -0.62
N LEU A 509 31.77 -53.60 -1.94
CA LEU A 509 31.18 -52.44 -2.57
C LEU A 509 29.67 -52.43 -2.33
N GLN A 510 29.12 -51.42 -1.67
CA GLN A 510 27.69 -51.28 -1.42
C GLN A 510 27.00 -50.40 -2.46
N HIS A 511 27.68 -49.32 -2.86
CA HIS A 511 27.23 -48.43 -3.92
C HIS A 511 28.44 -47.98 -4.73
N TYR A 512 28.23 -47.77 -6.02
CA TYR A 512 29.18 -47.09 -6.88
C TYR A 512 28.48 -46.34 -7.98
N THR A 513 29.18 -45.35 -8.50
CA THR A 513 28.67 -44.55 -9.61
C THR A 513 28.91 -45.26 -10.94
N LYS A 514 27.83 -45.71 -11.59
CA LYS A 514 27.89 -46.40 -12.89
C LYS A 514 28.21 -45.43 -14.03
N TYR A 515 29.11 -45.84 -14.91
CA TYR A 515 29.43 -45.17 -16.17
C TYR A 515 29.17 -46.10 -17.36
N GLN A 516 28.56 -45.58 -18.44
CA GLN A 516 28.50 -46.24 -19.74
C GLN A 516 29.08 -45.30 -20.80
N GLU A 517 30.10 -45.76 -21.52
CA GLU A 517 30.68 -45.03 -22.64
C GLU A 517 29.64 -44.88 -23.76
N SER A 518 29.25 -43.64 -24.07
CA SER A 518 28.64 -43.30 -25.35
C SER A 518 29.40 -42.15 -26.01
N GLN A 519 29.40 -42.18 -27.34
CA GLN A 519 30.36 -41.52 -28.22
C GLN A 519 30.39 -39.98 -28.12
N ASP A 520 31.61 -39.47 -28.28
CA ASP A 520 32.05 -38.09 -28.55
C ASP A 520 32.29 -37.12 -27.37
N ASN A 521 33.59 -36.88 -27.11
CA ASN A 521 34.21 -35.67 -26.56
C ASN A 521 33.68 -35.09 -25.24
N ILE A 522 33.94 -35.79 -24.13
CA ILE A 522 34.96 -35.46 -23.12
C ILE A 522 35.14 -36.78 -22.39
N VAL A 523 36.38 -37.23 -22.34
CA VAL A 523 36.72 -38.44 -21.64
C VAL A 523 36.47 -38.16 -20.16
N ASP A 524 35.31 -38.58 -19.64
CA ASP A 524 35.04 -38.65 -18.19
C ASP A 524 35.86 -39.85 -17.68
N VAL A 525 37.19 -39.73 -17.84
CA VAL A 525 38.18 -40.68 -17.35
C VAL A 525 38.14 -40.61 -15.85
N LEU A 526 37.82 -41.73 -15.22
CA LEU A 526 38.34 -42.07 -13.92
C LEU A 526 39.47 -43.10 -14.18
N TYR A 527 40.63 -42.87 -13.56
CA TYR A 527 41.97 -42.81 -14.18
C TYR A 527 42.89 -44.04 -13.99
N VAL A 528 43.94 -44.06 -14.80
CA VAL A 528 45.08 -45.00 -14.81
C VAL A 528 45.70 -45.26 -13.43
N ASN A 529 45.51 -46.47 -12.92
CA ASN A 529 46.53 -47.32 -12.29
C ASN A 529 46.15 -48.82 -12.43
N GLU A 530 47.13 -49.72 -12.43
CA GLU A 530 47.02 -51.10 -12.98
C GLU A 530 46.43 -52.16 -12.01
N THR A 531 45.66 -51.71 -11.00
CA THR A 531 45.42 -52.47 -9.76
C THR A 531 43.98 -52.96 -9.58
N VAL A 532 42.96 -52.32 -10.14
CA VAL A 532 41.57 -52.85 -10.30
C VAL A 532 41.21 -52.83 -11.80
N ASP A 533 40.42 -53.79 -12.30
CA ASP A 533 39.96 -53.79 -13.71
C ASP A 533 38.85 -52.75 -13.99
N ASP A 534 38.57 -51.88 -13.00
CA ASP A 534 37.72 -50.68 -13.04
C ASP A 534 38.36 -49.58 -12.17
N GLN A 535 38.79 -48.52 -12.84
CA GLN A 535 39.59 -47.43 -12.29
C GLN A 535 38.78 -46.46 -11.42
N ASN A 536 37.45 -46.60 -11.37
CA ASN A 536 36.58 -45.71 -10.59
C ASN A 536 36.61 -45.98 -9.08
N LEU A 537 37.09 -47.16 -8.66
CA LEU A 537 37.04 -47.63 -7.27
C LEU A 537 38.39 -47.52 -6.54
N GLU A 538 39.46 -47.16 -7.23
CA GLU A 538 40.81 -47.27 -6.67
C GLU A 538 41.09 -46.21 -5.60
N ASP A 539 40.86 -44.94 -5.92
CA ASP A 539 41.09 -43.83 -4.98
C ASP A 539 40.17 -43.92 -3.76
N THR A 540 38.92 -44.35 -3.97
CA THR A 540 37.95 -44.55 -2.89
C THR A 540 38.30 -45.78 -2.06
N LEU A 541 38.73 -46.90 -2.66
CA LEU A 541 39.19 -48.07 -1.91
C LEU A 541 40.44 -47.79 -1.08
N ASP A 542 41.43 -47.09 -1.64
CA ASP A 542 42.63 -46.70 -0.90
C ASP A 542 42.30 -45.78 0.26
N SER A 543 41.40 -44.80 0.04
CA SER A 543 40.87 -43.94 1.08
C SER A 543 40.16 -44.75 2.17
N TYR A 544 39.32 -45.72 1.80
CA TYR A 544 38.64 -46.62 2.73
C TYR A 544 39.62 -47.42 3.60
N LEU A 545 40.61 -48.05 2.97
CA LEU A 545 41.60 -48.88 3.67
C LEU A 545 42.45 -48.03 4.63
N SER A 546 42.69 -46.75 4.31
CA SER A 546 43.39 -45.82 5.18
C SER A 546 42.62 -45.44 6.45
N LEU A 547 41.28 -45.41 6.38
CA LEU A 547 40.40 -45.10 7.53
C LEU A 547 40.37 -46.25 8.54
N TYR A 548 40.53 -47.49 8.05
CA TYR A 548 40.41 -48.70 8.85
C TYR A 548 41.69 -49.54 8.89
N PRO A 549 42.81 -49.00 9.45
CA PRO A 549 44.02 -49.77 9.68
C PRO A 549 43.78 -50.83 10.76
N ASP A 550 44.69 -51.80 10.89
CA ASP A 550 44.58 -52.88 11.90
C ASP A 550 44.61 -52.36 13.36
N SER A 551 45.03 -51.12 13.57
CA SER A 551 44.95 -50.42 14.86
C SER A 551 43.57 -49.85 15.18
N HIS A 552 42.64 -49.83 14.22
CA HIS A 552 41.31 -49.27 14.41
C HIS A 552 40.47 -50.15 15.34
N LEU A 553 39.93 -49.56 16.41
CA LEU A 553 39.27 -50.30 17.50
C LEU A 553 38.12 -51.20 17.02
N LEU A 554 37.20 -50.66 16.23
CA LEU A 554 36.07 -51.44 15.71
C LEU A 554 36.53 -52.56 14.76
N LYS A 555 37.63 -52.36 14.03
CA LYS A 555 38.19 -53.39 13.16
C LYS A 555 38.83 -54.50 14.00
N GLN A 556 39.53 -54.15 15.08
CA GLN A 556 40.06 -55.14 16.02
C GLN A 556 38.95 -55.95 16.67
N GLU A 557 37.89 -55.31 17.16
CA GLU A 557 36.73 -55.99 17.72
C GLU A 557 36.04 -56.89 16.70
N MET A 558 35.94 -56.47 15.44
CA MET A 558 35.44 -57.31 14.35
C MET A 558 36.30 -58.55 14.09
N ILE A 559 37.63 -58.42 14.18
CA ILE A 559 38.57 -59.54 14.01
C ILE A 559 38.52 -60.48 15.21
N THR A 560 38.47 -59.95 16.44
CA THR A 560 38.60 -60.75 17.66
C THR A 560 37.27 -61.28 18.19
N THR A 561 36.11 -60.72 17.85
CA THR A 561 34.83 -61.22 18.40
C THR A 561 34.33 -62.45 17.66
N ARG A 562 34.36 -63.62 18.32
CA ARG A 562 34.05 -64.93 17.73
C ARG A 562 32.60 -65.09 17.25
N ASN A 563 31.62 -64.63 18.04
CA ASN A 563 30.18 -64.77 17.76
C ASN A 563 29.54 -63.43 17.37
N ASN A 564 30.20 -62.66 16.52
CA ASN A 564 29.65 -61.41 16.01
C ASN A 564 28.58 -61.72 14.94
N GLY A 565 27.30 -61.75 15.33
CA GLY A 565 26.16 -61.99 14.43
C GLY A 565 25.87 -60.84 13.44
N GLY A 566 26.89 -60.13 12.98
CA GLY A 566 26.77 -58.91 12.15
C GLY A 566 26.49 -57.64 12.95
N ALA A 567 26.74 -57.64 14.27
CA ALA A 567 26.50 -56.50 15.16
C ALA A 567 27.57 -55.39 15.05
N ILE A 568 28.73 -55.68 14.44
CA ILE A 568 29.78 -54.70 14.17
C ILE A 568 30.02 -54.67 12.67
N SER A 569 29.83 -53.51 12.05
CA SER A 569 30.11 -53.22 10.65
C SER A 569 30.97 -51.95 10.53
N LEU A 570 31.78 -51.88 9.48
CA LEU A 570 32.49 -50.67 9.09
C LEU A 570 31.90 -50.24 7.76
N ASP A 571 31.08 -49.21 7.73
CA ASP A 571 30.43 -48.70 6.54
C ASP A 571 30.87 -47.26 6.33
N GLU A 572 31.32 -46.91 5.12
CA GLU A 572 31.85 -45.57 4.85
C GLU A 572 31.37 -45.03 3.50
N PHE A 573 31.04 -43.74 3.51
CA PHE A 573 30.79 -42.94 2.33
C PHE A 573 32.10 -42.28 1.89
N LEU A 574 32.49 -42.45 0.63
CA LEU A 574 33.78 -41.97 0.14
C LEU A 574 33.56 -41.12 -1.11
N PRO A 575 33.86 -39.82 -1.06
CA PRO A 575 33.82 -38.99 -2.25
C PRO A 575 34.94 -39.43 -3.20
N GLY A 576 34.56 -39.68 -4.45
CA GLY A 576 35.46 -39.96 -5.55
C GLY A 576 36.07 -38.69 -6.13
N PHE A 577 37.15 -38.87 -6.88
CA PHE A 577 37.76 -37.78 -7.64
C PHE A 577 36.85 -37.36 -8.80
N TYR A 578 36.63 -36.05 -8.99
CA TYR A 578 35.96 -35.53 -10.18
C TYR A 578 36.91 -34.64 -10.98
N PRO A 579 36.85 -34.67 -12.33
CA PRO A 579 37.66 -33.78 -13.15
C PRO A 579 37.34 -32.30 -12.91
N GLY A 580 38.37 -31.44 -12.91
CA GLY A 580 38.19 -30.00 -12.71
C GLY A 580 37.29 -29.29 -13.73
N TRP A 581 37.01 -29.91 -14.89
CA TRP A 581 36.06 -29.37 -15.86
C TRP A 581 34.61 -29.43 -15.35
N VAL A 582 34.25 -30.39 -14.49
CA VAL A 582 32.86 -30.59 -14.03
C VAL A 582 32.40 -29.38 -13.22
N LEU A 583 33.20 -28.95 -12.23
CA LEU A 583 32.89 -27.78 -11.42
C LEU A 583 32.86 -26.49 -12.26
N LYS A 584 33.78 -26.35 -13.23
CA LYS A 584 33.83 -25.20 -14.14
C LYS A 584 32.58 -25.14 -15.04
N GLU A 585 32.17 -26.26 -15.61
CA GLU A 585 30.97 -26.37 -16.45
C GLU A 585 29.69 -26.18 -15.61
N ALA A 586 29.65 -26.68 -14.37
CA ALA A 586 28.55 -26.46 -13.45
C ALA A 586 28.36 -24.97 -13.17
N TRP A 587 29.43 -24.26 -12.79
CA TRP A 587 29.40 -22.81 -12.58
C TRP A 587 28.98 -22.06 -13.86
N SER A 588 29.59 -22.38 -15.00
CA SER A 588 29.25 -21.76 -16.28
C SER A 588 27.78 -22.00 -16.68
N SER A 589 27.20 -23.13 -16.27
CA SER A 589 25.79 -23.44 -16.49
C SER A 589 24.87 -22.62 -15.61
N LEU A 590 25.29 -22.25 -14.39
CA LEU A 590 24.54 -21.34 -13.54
C LEU A 590 24.59 -19.89 -14.08
N ASP A 591 25.75 -19.44 -14.56
CA ASP A 591 25.90 -18.15 -15.24
C ASP A 591 25.04 -18.08 -16.52
N GLU A 592 24.92 -19.18 -17.27
CA GLU A 592 24.00 -19.29 -18.41
C GLU A 592 22.54 -19.05 -17.96
N ILE A 593 22.11 -19.69 -16.87
CA ILE A 593 20.75 -19.50 -16.33
C ILE A 593 20.57 -18.06 -15.82
N LEU A 594 21.56 -17.48 -15.14
CA LEU A 594 21.52 -16.07 -14.72
C LEU A 594 21.35 -15.15 -15.94
N GLY A 595 22.03 -15.44 -17.05
CA GLY A 595 21.85 -14.73 -18.32
C GLY A 595 20.42 -14.77 -18.83
N LEU A 596 19.77 -15.94 -18.76
CA LEU A 596 18.36 -16.09 -19.14
C LEU A 596 17.40 -15.38 -18.17
N ILE A 597 17.67 -15.43 -16.86
CA ILE A 597 16.85 -14.73 -15.85
C ILE A 597 16.92 -13.21 -16.06
N ARG A 598 18.06 -12.67 -16.51
CA ARG A 598 18.22 -11.25 -16.85
C ARG A 598 17.31 -10.80 -18.02
N GLU A 599 16.86 -11.73 -18.86
CA GLU A 599 15.93 -11.43 -19.96
C GLU A 599 14.47 -11.30 -19.48
N ILE A 600 14.15 -11.75 -18.26
CA ILE A 600 12.84 -11.52 -17.66
C ILE A 600 12.69 -10.02 -17.38
N THR A 601 11.64 -9.42 -17.92
CA THR A 601 11.29 -8.01 -17.70
C THR A 601 9.85 -7.91 -17.24
N LEU A 602 9.60 -7.05 -16.25
CA LEU A 602 8.26 -6.75 -15.77
C LEU A 602 7.34 -6.30 -16.92
N ASP A 603 6.10 -6.78 -16.95
CA ASP A 603 5.07 -6.28 -17.88
C ASP A 603 4.95 -4.74 -17.77
N PRO A 604 5.12 -3.98 -18.87
CA PRO A 604 5.04 -2.52 -18.83
C PRO A 604 3.71 -1.94 -18.33
N SER A 605 2.63 -2.73 -18.34
CA SER A 605 1.34 -2.34 -17.77
C SER A 605 1.33 -2.34 -16.24
N ILE A 606 2.28 -3.02 -15.59
CA ILE A 606 2.48 -3.01 -14.13
C ILE A 606 3.33 -1.81 -13.77
N ASN A 607 2.68 -0.65 -13.73
CA ASN A 607 3.32 0.64 -13.47
C ASN A 607 2.51 1.49 -12.49
N ALA A 608 3.12 2.58 -12.03
CA ALA A 608 2.52 3.51 -11.07
C ALA A 608 1.22 4.16 -11.53
N ALA A 609 1.02 4.36 -12.84
CA ALA A 609 -0.21 4.94 -13.38
C ALA A 609 -1.39 3.99 -13.23
N ASN A 610 -1.16 2.68 -13.40
CA ASN A 610 -2.17 1.65 -13.22
C ASN A 610 -2.29 1.21 -11.74
N TYR A 611 -1.21 1.23 -10.98
CA TYR A 611 -1.17 0.76 -9.60
C TYR A 611 -0.56 1.83 -8.68
N PRO A 612 -1.33 2.88 -8.32
CA PRO A 612 -0.85 3.96 -7.46
C PRO A 612 -0.67 3.54 -6.00
N ASN A 613 -1.24 2.40 -5.59
CA ASN A 613 -0.95 1.78 -4.31
C ASN A 613 0.38 1.00 -4.40
N PRO A 614 1.41 1.37 -3.62
CA PRO A 614 2.73 0.78 -3.74
C PRO A 614 2.80 -0.69 -3.32
N LEU A 615 2.01 -1.11 -2.32
CA LEU A 615 1.97 -2.52 -1.89
C LEU A 615 1.37 -3.38 -3.00
N VAL A 616 0.29 -2.90 -3.63
CA VAL A 616 -0.35 -3.59 -4.75
C VAL A 616 0.58 -3.62 -5.97
N LEU A 617 1.32 -2.54 -6.26
CA LEU A 617 2.30 -2.52 -7.35
C LEU A 617 3.37 -3.61 -7.18
N VAL A 618 3.95 -3.73 -5.99
CA VAL A 618 4.98 -4.75 -5.68
C VAL A 618 4.38 -6.16 -5.74
N ASP A 619 3.16 -6.36 -5.23
CA ASP A 619 2.49 -7.67 -5.28
C ASP A 619 2.18 -8.10 -6.72
N ARG A 620 1.79 -7.16 -7.59
CA ARG A 620 1.58 -7.42 -9.02
C ARG A 620 2.88 -7.72 -9.74
N ALA A 621 3.94 -6.97 -9.43
CA ALA A 621 5.26 -7.21 -9.99
C ALA A 621 5.80 -8.60 -9.61
N LYS A 622 5.63 -9.00 -8.35
CA LYS A 622 5.95 -10.35 -7.87
C LYS A 622 5.23 -11.42 -8.70
N GLN A 623 3.90 -11.31 -8.82
CA GLN A 623 3.07 -12.30 -9.53
C GLN A 623 3.51 -12.48 -10.99
N ASP A 624 3.79 -11.36 -11.67
CA ASP A 624 4.24 -11.37 -13.07
C ASP A 624 5.62 -12.02 -13.21
N LEU A 625 6.60 -11.58 -12.42
CA LEU A 625 7.96 -12.12 -12.46
C LEU A 625 8.02 -13.61 -12.10
N GLU A 626 7.27 -14.06 -11.10
CA GLU A 626 7.17 -15.48 -10.74
C GLU A 626 6.51 -16.30 -11.85
N THR A 627 5.49 -15.75 -12.53
CA THR A 627 4.84 -16.42 -13.66
C THR A 627 5.82 -16.59 -14.81
N GLN A 628 6.49 -15.51 -15.22
CA GLN A 628 7.50 -15.55 -16.28
C GLN A 628 8.66 -16.50 -15.93
N TYR A 629 9.13 -16.51 -14.69
CA TYR A 629 10.16 -17.44 -14.23
C TYR A 629 9.71 -18.91 -14.37
N ASN A 630 8.49 -19.22 -13.95
CA ASN A 630 7.94 -20.57 -14.03
C ASN A 630 7.75 -21.05 -15.49
N GLU A 631 7.40 -20.15 -16.42
CA GLU A 631 7.27 -20.47 -17.85
C GLU A 631 8.61 -20.89 -18.49
N HIS A 632 9.72 -20.36 -17.99
CA HIS A 632 11.06 -20.64 -18.51
C HIS A 632 11.77 -21.82 -17.82
N LEU A 633 11.15 -22.49 -16.83
CA LEU A 633 11.77 -23.60 -16.08
C LEU A 633 12.36 -24.69 -16.97
N THR A 634 11.64 -25.08 -18.04
CA THR A 634 12.11 -26.12 -18.97
C THR A 634 13.39 -25.69 -19.70
N GLN A 635 13.51 -24.40 -20.02
CA GLN A 635 14.70 -23.81 -20.65
C GLN A 635 15.86 -23.69 -19.67
N TYR A 636 15.60 -23.32 -18.42
CA TYR A 636 16.64 -23.27 -17.37
C TYR A 636 17.22 -24.64 -17.08
N LEU A 637 16.38 -25.68 -16.97
CA LEU A 637 16.86 -27.04 -16.71
C LEU A 637 17.52 -27.66 -17.96
N ASN A 638 16.97 -27.38 -19.15
CA ASN A 638 17.47 -27.87 -20.44
C ASN A 638 17.82 -29.38 -20.41
N LEU A 639 16.90 -30.18 -19.87
CA LEU A 639 17.13 -31.61 -19.57
C LEU A 639 17.66 -32.37 -20.80
N SER A 640 17.15 -32.09 -22.00
CA SER A 640 17.55 -32.76 -23.23
C SER A 640 19.03 -32.59 -23.59
N ARG A 641 19.69 -31.50 -23.15
CA ARG A 641 21.14 -31.28 -23.31
C ARG A 641 21.97 -32.27 -22.50
N TYR A 642 21.44 -32.78 -21.40
CA TYR A 642 22.14 -33.66 -20.46
C TYR A 642 21.64 -35.11 -20.51
N HIS A 643 20.37 -35.30 -20.85
CA HIS A 643 19.63 -36.56 -20.82
C HIS A 643 18.73 -36.68 -22.07
N PRO A 644 19.31 -36.98 -23.25
CA PRO A 644 18.58 -36.98 -24.53
C PRO A 644 17.59 -38.15 -24.68
N SER A 645 17.71 -39.21 -23.85
CA SER A 645 16.88 -40.43 -23.92
C SER A 645 16.50 -40.95 -22.52
N THR A 646 16.89 -42.18 -22.15
CA THR A 646 16.64 -42.80 -20.83
C THR A 646 17.81 -42.66 -19.85
N GLU A 647 18.95 -42.13 -20.31
CA GLU A 647 20.17 -42.01 -19.51
C GLU A 647 20.89 -40.66 -19.76
N PHE A 648 21.72 -40.24 -18.80
CA PHE A 648 22.58 -39.06 -18.91
C PHE A 648 23.80 -39.34 -19.81
N TYR A 649 24.30 -38.32 -20.52
CA TYR A 649 25.51 -38.46 -21.36
C TYR A 649 26.76 -38.90 -20.59
N SER A 650 26.92 -38.43 -19.35
CA SER A 650 28.00 -38.82 -18.44
C SER A 650 27.64 -38.52 -16.99
N VAL A 651 28.43 -39.03 -16.05
CA VAL A 651 28.31 -38.70 -14.61
C VAL A 651 28.55 -37.21 -14.39
N GLY A 652 29.53 -36.60 -15.08
CA GLY A 652 29.77 -35.17 -15.02
C GLY A 652 28.60 -34.34 -15.56
N LYS A 653 27.97 -34.78 -16.66
CA LYS A 653 26.77 -34.12 -17.20
C LYS A 653 25.54 -34.29 -16.29
N LYS A 654 25.42 -35.42 -15.59
CA LYS A 654 24.45 -35.60 -14.51
C LYS A 654 24.70 -34.60 -13.38
N ALA A 655 25.94 -34.45 -12.92
CA ALA A 655 26.30 -33.50 -11.86
C ALA A 655 26.02 -32.04 -12.25
N VAL A 656 26.37 -31.65 -13.47
CA VAL A 656 26.04 -30.31 -14.00
C VAL A 656 24.52 -30.10 -14.06
N TYR A 657 23.73 -31.11 -14.45
CA TYR A 657 22.27 -31.00 -14.45
C TYR A 657 21.68 -30.80 -13.05
N TYR A 658 22.12 -31.57 -12.06
CA TYR A 658 21.66 -31.39 -10.67
C TYR A 658 22.08 -30.05 -10.07
N ALA A 659 23.26 -29.53 -10.45
CA ALA A 659 23.64 -28.16 -10.10
C ALA A 659 22.66 -27.12 -10.67
N ARG A 660 22.19 -27.30 -11.91
CA ARG A 660 21.15 -26.44 -12.52
C ARG A 660 19.83 -26.54 -11.79
N GLU A 661 19.38 -27.75 -11.48
CA GLU A 661 18.14 -28.00 -10.72
C GLU A 661 18.19 -27.30 -9.36
N TRP A 662 19.27 -27.52 -8.62
CA TRP A 662 19.51 -26.85 -7.33
C TRP A 662 19.46 -25.32 -7.46
N TYR A 663 20.15 -24.73 -8.43
CA TYR A 663 20.17 -23.28 -8.61
C TYR A 663 18.80 -22.71 -8.97
N VAL A 664 18.06 -23.38 -9.85
CA VAL A 664 16.70 -22.97 -10.25
C VAL A 664 15.75 -22.98 -9.05
N ASP A 665 15.82 -24.03 -8.23
CA ASP A 665 15.01 -24.13 -7.02
C ASP A 665 15.45 -23.12 -5.97
N MET A 666 16.75 -22.88 -5.82
CA MET A 666 17.29 -21.91 -4.88
C MET A 666 16.83 -20.49 -5.22
N VAL A 667 16.94 -20.07 -6.49
CA VAL A 667 16.48 -18.75 -6.94
C VAL A 667 14.98 -18.59 -6.72
N LYS A 668 14.18 -19.62 -6.97
CA LYS A 668 12.74 -19.58 -6.72
C LYS A 668 12.43 -19.37 -5.23
N ASN A 669 13.02 -20.18 -4.36
CA ASN A 669 12.81 -20.11 -2.92
C ASN A 669 13.29 -18.78 -2.33
N GLU A 670 14.46 -18.29 -2.76
CA GLU A 670 14.96 -16.96 -2.38
C GLU A 670 14.02 -15.86 -2.85
N SER A 671 13.52 -15.93 -4.09
CA SER A 671 12.58 -14.93 -4.62
C SER A 671 11.30 -14.86 -3.78
N GLU A 672 10.69 -16.01 -3.46
CA GLU A 672 9.50 -16.08 -2.63
C GLU A 672 9.74 -15.51 -1.22
N SER A 673 10.89 -15.86 -0.61
CA SER A 673 11.31 -15.37 0.71
C SER A 673 11.54 -13.86 0.71
N VAL A 674 12.27 -13.36 -0.28
CA VAL A 674 12.65 -11.97 -0.44
C VAL A 674 11.43 -11.09 -0.67
N PHE A 675 10.52 -11.43 -1.59
CA PHE A 675 9.29 -10.66 -1.80
C PHE A 675 8.38 -10.66 -0.58
N SER A 676 8.33 -11.77 0.18
CA SER A 676 7.57 -11.83 1.44
C SER A 676 8.13 -10.84 2.48
N GLN A 677 9.45 -10.67 2.54
CA GLN A 677 10.11 -9.72 3.43
C GLN A 677 9.90 -8.27 2.97
N ILE A 678 9.90 -7.99 1.66
CA ILE A 678 9.68 -6.63 1.13
C ILE A 678 8.34 -6.07 1.62
N SER A 679 7.23 -6.80 1.47
CA SER A 679 5.91 -6.26 1.84
C SER A 679 5.82 -5.91 3.33
N ALA A 680 6.45 -6.71 4.19
CA ALA A 680 6.57 -6.41 5.62
C ALA A 680 7.44 -5.17 5.88
N GLN A 681 8.63 -5.09 5.27
CA GLN A 681 9.52 -3.94 5.41
C GLN A 681 8.90 -2.63 4.90
N LEU A 682 8.14 -2.68 3.81
CA LEU A 682 7.40 -1.53 3.30
C LEU A 682 6.36 -1.04 4.29
N THR A 683 5.55 -1.95 4.82
CA THR A 683 4.52 -1.62 5.82
C THR A 683 5.16 -0.99 7.06
N ASP A 684 6.20 -1.62 7.60
CA ASP A 684 6.92 -1.14 8.78
C ASP A 684 7.58 0.23 8.52
N THR A 685 8.15 0.44 7.33
CA THR A 685 8.77 1.72 6.96
C THR A 685 7.73 2.83 6.85
N ILE A 686 6.60 2.59 6.19
CA ILE A 686 5.54 3.58 6.04
C ILE A 686 5.03 3.96 7.43
N ASP A 687 4.63 2.98 8.25
CA ASP A 687 4.11 3.25 9.59
C ASP A 687 5.12 3.99 10.49
N ALA A 688 6.42 3.70 10.35
CA ALA A 688 7.47 4.41 11.10
C ALA A 688 7.71 5.85 10.63
N ALA A 689 7.45 6.15 9.35
CA ALA A 689 7.64 7.47 8.76
C ALA A 689 6.41 8.39 8.90
N LEU A 690 5.22 7.83 9.18
CA LEU A 690 4.02 8.63 9.42
C LEU A 690 4.12 9.45 10.72
N PRO A 691 3.58 10.69 10.76
CA PRO A 691 3.51 11.47 11.98
C PRO A 691 2.76 10.73 13.10
N PRO A 692 3.24 10.73 14.36
CA PRO A 692 2.57 10.03 15.46
C PRO A 692 1.16 10.53 15.76
N ASP A 693 0.87 11.77 15.37
CA ASP A 693 -0.40 12.48 15.52
C ASP A 693 -1.26 12.45 14.25
N ALA A 694 -0.84 11.73 13.20
CA ALA A 694 -1.66 11.54 12.01
C ALA A 694 -2.93 10.72 12.35
N ASP A 695 -4.08 11.17 11.87
CA ASP A 695 -5.37 10.47 12.03
C ASP A 695 -5.51 9.23 11.11
N PHE A 696 -4.43 8.77 10.49
CA PHE A 696 -4.39 7.68 9.52
C PHE A 696 -3.11 6.85 9.64
N ASN A 697 -3.18 5.60 9.20
CA ASN A 697 -2.04 4.67 9.12
C ASN A 697 -1.88 4.09 7.71
N THR A 698 -0.89 3.21 7.51
CA THR A 698 -0.63 2.56 6.21
C THR A 698 -1.88 1.91 5.63
N ARG A 699 -2.65 1.19 6.45
CA ARG A 699 -3.88 0.51 6.00
C ARG A 699 -4.91 1.51 5.45
N ASN A 700 -5.11 2.62 6.14
CA ASN A 700 -6.06 3.64 5.71
C ASN A 700 -5.66 4.25 4.36
N ILE A 701 -4.37 4.50 4.14
CA ILE A 701 -3.84 5.03 2.88
C ILE A 701 -4.03 4.00 1.76
N THR A 702 -3.69 2.73 2.00
CA THR A 702 -3.82 1.68 1.00
C THR A 702 -5.27 1.45 0.58
N GLU A 703 -6.21 1.44 1.53
CA GLU A 703 -7.65 1.32 1.24
C GLU A 703 -8.14 2.52 0.40
N THR A 704 -7.68 3.74 0.72
CA THR A 704 -8.02 4.95 -0.05
C THR A 704 -7.48 4.89 -1.48
N LEU A 705 -6.23 4.46 -1.66
CA LEU A 705 -5.61 4.37 -2.99
C LEU A 705 -6.25 3.28 -3.84
N ASP A 706 -6.63 2.15 -3.24
CA ASP A 706 -7.33 1.05 -3.95
C ASP A 706 -8.71 1.49 -4.42
N ASP A 707 -9.51 2.08 -3.52
CA ASP A 707 -10.87 2.54 -3.82
C ASP A 707 -10.88 3.64 -4.91
N ALA A 708 -9.87 4.54 -4.90
CA ALA A 708 -9.81 5.66 -5.81
C ALA A 708 -9.10 5.34 -7.15
N SER A 709 -8.26 4.30 -7.22
CA SER A 709 -7.48 3.95 -8.43
C SER A 709 -8.38 3.72 -9.66
N ASP A 710 -9.49 3.00 -9.49
CA ASP A 710 -10.46 2.76 -10.56
C ASP A 710 -11.14 4.06 -11.03
N ALA A 711 -11.30 5.02 -10.12
CA ALA A 711 -11.94 6.29 -10.41
C ALA A 711 -11.00 7.20 -11.23
N ILE A 712 -9.71 7.31 -10.86
CA ILE A 712 -8.70 8.11 -11.61
C ILE A 712 -8.59 7.67 -13.07
N ARG A 713 -8.64 6.35 -13.32
CA ARG A 713 -8.49 5.76 -14.67
C ARG A 713 -9.54 6.26 -15.67
N ASN A 714 -10.68 6.76 -15.19
CA ASN A 714 -11.79 7.16 -16.04
C ASN A 714 -11.81 8.66 -16.39
N GLN A 715 -10.80 9.43 -15.99
CA GLN A 715 -10.77 10.90 -16.08
C GLN A 715 -11.93 11.55 -15.31
N PHE A 716 -11.75 12.81 -14.87
CA PHE A 716 -12.83 13.53 -14.21
C PHE A 716 -13.07 14.89 -14.84
N THR A 717 -14.35 15.19 -15.02
CA THR A 717 -14.83 16.47 -15.50
C THR A 717 -15.30 17.29 -14.31
N ILE A 718 -14.75 18.49 -14.13
CA ILE A 718 -15.25 19.44 -13.13
C ILE A 718 -16.63 19.93 -13.63
N PRO A 719 -17.71 19.67 -12.87
CA PRO A 719 -19.04 20.05 -13.30
C PRO A 719 -19.22 21.57 -13.31
N PHE A 720 -19.78 22.12 -14.40
CA PHE A 720 -20.08 23.56 -14.49
C PHE A 720 -21.52 23.81 -14.93
N GLY A 721 -22.33 24.41 -14.04
CA GLY A 721 -23.68 24.88 -14.37
C GLY A 721 -24.73 23.79 -14.53
N PHE A 722 -24.58 22.66 -13.82
CA PHE A 722 -25.52 21.55 -13.86
C PHE A 722 -26.80 21.81 -13.05
N ASP A 723 -27.91 21.33 -13.59
CA ASP A 723 -29.21 21.32 -12.92
C ASP A 723 -29.23 20.27 -11.80
N MET A 724 -29.45 20.72 -10.57
CA MET A 724 -29.75 19.81 -9.45
C MET A 724 -31.27 19.66 -9.29
N THR A 725 -31.72 18.50 -8.84
CA THR A 725 -33.16 18.23 -8.64
C THR A 725 -33.49 18.15 -7.15
N LEU A 726 -34.48 18.92 -6.70
CA LEU A 726 -35.07 18.79 -5.38
C LEU A 726 -36.43 18.11 -5.49
N THR A 727 -36.62 17.02 -4.75
CA THR A 727 -37.87 16.28 -4.72
C THR A 727 -38.39 16.07 -3.31
N ARG A 728 -39.71 16.03 -3.16
CA ARG A 728 -40.36 15.59 -1.93
C ARG A 728 -41.39 14.55 -2.28
N HIS A 729 -41.37 13.45 -1.53
CA HIS A 729 -42.32 12.35 -1.69
C HIS A 729 -43.28 12.32 -0.50
N ASP A 730 -44.50 11.81 -0.71
CA ASP A 730 -45.40 11.47 0.37
C ASP A 730 -45.00 10.14 1.06
N ARG A 731 -45.83 9.66 1.98
CA ARG A 731 -45.59 8.40 2.70
C ARG A 731 -45.66 7.16 1.80
N GLU A 732 -46.23 7.28 0.62
CA GLU A 732 -46.45 6.22 -0.36
C GLU A 732 -45.41 6.26 -1.49
N GLY A 733 -44.48 7.24 -1.45
CA GLY A 733 -43.41 7.40 -2.42
C GLY A 733 -43.80 8.20 -3.67
N ILE A 734 -44.95 8.87 -3.67
CA ILE A 734 -45.43 9.68 -4.80
C ILE A 734 -44.80 11.09 -4.69
N PRO A 735 -44.23 11.64 -5.77
CA PRO A 735 -43.64 12.98 -5.75
C PRO A 735 -44.72 14.05 -5.55
N LEU A 736 -44.64 14.76 -4.42
CA LEU A 736 -45.50 15.89 -4.05
C LEU A 736 -44.95 17.22 -4.61
N TRP A 737 -43.63 17.35 -4.64
CA TRP A 737 -42.93 18.54 -5.14
C TRP A 737 -41.70 18.09 -5.90
N ASN A 738 -41.48 18.65 -7.08
CA ASN A 738 -40.28 18.47 -7.87
C ASN A 738 -39.86 19.82 -8.46
N GLU A 739 -38.63 20.23 -8.21
CA GLU A 739 -38.07 21.48 -8.73
C GLU A 739 -36.59 21.35 -9.10
N THR A 740 -36.13 22.29 -9.91
CA THR A 740 -34.75 22.38 -10.38
C THR A 740 -34.05 23.53 -9.67
N VAL A 741 -32.83 23.29 -9.20
CA VAL A 741 -31.98 24.28 -8.54
C VAL A 741 -30.75 24.54 -9.39
N ARG A 742 -30.44 25.82 -9.59
CA ARG A 742 -29.21 26.30 -10.23
C ARG A 742 -28.51 27.26 -9.30
N LEU A 743 -27.25 26.97 -8.98
CA LEU A 743 -26.43 27.81 -8.11
C LEU A 743 -25.26 28.40 -8.89
N ALA A 744 -24.78 29.55 -8.42
CA ALA A 744 -23.49 30.11 -8.81
C ALA A 744 -22.61 30.26 -7.57
N VAL A 745 -21.32 29.96 -7.76
CA VAL A 745 -20.27 30.15 -6.76
C VAL A 745 -19.46 31.38 -7.12
N ASP A 746 -19.09 32.16 -6.11
CA ASP A 746 -18.27 33.37 -6.20
C ASP A 746 -17.30 33.33 -5.02
N GLN A 747 -16.03 33.09 -5.29
CA GLN A 747 -14.99 32.95 -4.27
C GLN A 747 -13.95 34.05 -4.41
N TYR A 748 -13.34 34.42 -3.29
CA TYR A 748 -12.18 35.31 -3.28
C TYR A 748 -11.12 34.79 -2.29
N PRO A 749 -9.84 34.70 -2.71
CA PRO A 749 -9.32 34.96 -4.06
C PRO A 749 -9.79 33.92 -5.08
N ASN A 750 -9.68 34.24 -6.37
CA ASN A 750 -10.06 33.30 -7.44
C ASN A 750 -9.19 32.03 -7.41
N TYR A 751 -7.93 32.15 -6.99
CA TYR A 751 -7.00 31.04 -6.80
C TYR A 751 -6.29 31.22 -5.47
N LEU A 752 -6.21 30.16 -4.66
CA LEU A 752 -5.56 30.22 -3.38
C LEU A 752 -4.07 29.97 -3.61
N ASP A 753 -3.33 31.06 -3.81
CA ASP A 753 -1.89 31.02 -4.07
C ASP A 753 -1.10 30.92 -2.76
N PRO A 754 -0.24 29.90 -2.59
CA PRO A 754 0.56 29.77 -1.37
C PRO A 754 1.86 30.59 -1.39
N PHE A 755 2.18 31.25 -2.51
CA PHE A 755 3.38 32.07 -2.70
C PHE A 755 3.09 33.57 -2.71
N GLU A 756 1.82 33.98 -2.78
CA GLU A 756 1.40 35.38 -2.76
C GLU A 756 0.38 35.65 -1.63
N LYS A 757 0.54 36.77 -0.91
CA LYS A 757 -0.47 37.22 0.06
C LYS A 757 -1.68 37.78 -0.67
N THR A 758 -2.87 37.37 -0.25
CA THR A 758 -4.13 37.95 -0.71
C THR A 758 -4.50 39.15 0.16
N VAL A 759 -4.71 40.30 -0.46
CA VAL A 759 -5.23 41.50 0.21
C VAL A 759 -6.76 41.42 0.27
N TRP A 760 -7.33 41.54 1.47
CA TRP A 760 -8.77 41.60 1.67
C TRP A 760 -9.12 42.62 2.77
N GLY A 761 -9.79 43.70 2.38
CA GLY A 761 -10.07 44.81 3.30
C GLY A 761 -8.79 45.47 3.80
N ASN A 762 -8.52 45.37 5.10
CA ASN A 762 -7.32 45.90 5.76
C ASN A 762 -6.32 44.79 6.18
N GLU A 763 -6.53 43.55 5.74
CA GLU A 763 -5.72 42.40 6.10
C GLU A 763 -4.98 41.84 4.87
N GLU A 764 -3.77 41.32 5.09
CA GLU A 764 -3.04 40.49 4.14
C GLU A 764 -3.00 39.06 4.67
N LEU A 765 -3.39 38.10 3.81
CA LEU A 765 -3.69 36.73 4.22
C LEU A 765 -2.92 35.74 3.36
N TRP A 766 -2.38 34.70 4.00
CA TRP A 766 -1.95 33.48 3.32
C TRP A 766 -3.15 32.55 3.17
N THR A 767 -3.77 32.58 1.99
CA THR A 767 -5.00 31.83 1.70
C THR A 767 -4.76 30.35 1.45
N LEU A 768 -3.53 29.98 1.10
CA LEU A 768 -3.07 28.59 1.08
C LEU A 768 -1.68 28.52 1.72
N LYS A 769 -1.44 27.42 2.43
CA LYS A 769 -0.16 27.07 3.03
C LYS A 769 0.08 25.61 2.71
N ILE A 770 1.25 25.31 2.18
CA ILE A 770 1.67 23.93 1.86
C ILE A 770 3.03 23.69 2.49
N ARG A 771 3.18 22.54 3.14
CA ARG A 771 4.45 22.05 3.67
C ARG A 771 4.59 20.61 3.25
N ASN A 772 5.72 20.29 2.64
CA ASN A 772 6.10 18.98 2.16
C ASN A 772 7.39 18.55 2.85
N ARG A 773 7.40 17.39 3.50
CA ARG A 773 8.55 16.86 4.23
C ARG A 773 8.99 15.52 3.65
N CYS A 774 10.19 15.48 3.07
CA CYS A 774 10.83 14.26 2.58
C CYS A 774 11.40 13.45 3.76
N MET A 775 10.78 12.32 4.07
CA MET A 775 11.02 11.61 5.34
C MET A 775 12.21 10.65 5.31
N LEU A 776 12.60 10.15 4.13
CA LEU A 776 13.59 9.07 3.99
C LEU A 776 14.90 9.54 3.36
N GLY A 777 15.22 10.83 3.43
CA GLY A 777 16.48 11.34 2.92
C GLY A 777 16.44 11.78 1.45
N PRO A 778 17.50 12.43 0.96
CA PRO A 778 17.65 12.82 -0.45
C PRO A 778 17.77 11.62 -1.40
N THR A 779 18.13 10.47 -0.87
CA THR A 779 18.35 9.20 -1.57
C THR A 779 17.17 8.23 -1.39
N GLY A 780 16.32 8.44 -0.38
CA GLY A 780 15.31 7.47 0.00
C GLY A 780 15.89 6.27 0.76
N LEU A 781 15.03 5.34 1.16
CA LEU A 781 15.39 4.12 1.87
C LEU A 781 15.53 2.95 0.88
N PRO A 782 16.72 2.35 0.75
CA PRO A 782 16.88 1.05 0.09
C PRO A 782 16.14 -0.04 0.86
N ILE A 783 15.14 -0.65 0.23
CA ILE A 783 14.43 -1.79 0.81
C ILE A 783 15.17 -3.07 0.46
N LEU A 784 15.46 -3.85 1.49
CA LEU A 784 16.49 -4.88 1.49
C LEU A 784 17.84 -4.30 1.06
N PRO A 785 18.52 -3.51 1.91
CA PRO A 785 19.79 -2.88 1.54
C PRO A 785 20.81 -3.93 1.11
N PRO A 786 21.70 -3.58 0.17
CA PRO A 786 22.59 -4.55 -0.41
C PRO A 786 23.68 -4.89 0.62
N THR A 787 23.73 -6.15 1.05
CA THR A 787 24.83 -6.71 1.85
C THR A 787 25.58 -7.72 0.99
N PRO A 788 26.71 -8.30 1.46
CA PRO A 788 27.36 -9.36 0.70
C PRO A 788 26.44 -10.50 0.28
N VAL A 789 25.30 -10.72 0.97
CA VAL A 789 24.38 -11.83 0.70
C VAL A 789 22.93 -11.41 0.41
N THR A 790 22.56 -10.12 0.50
CA THR A 790 21.18 -9.66 0.26
C THR A 790 21.09 -8.77 -0.99
N PRO A 791 20.07 -8.95 -1.84
CA PRO A 791 19.85 -8.09 -3.01
C PRO A 791 19.18 -6.78 -2.62
N TRP A 792 19.57 -5.68 -3.27
CA TRP A 792 18.79 -4.44 -3.27
C TRP A 792 17.75 -4.52 -4.37
N LEU A 793 16.47 -4.39 -4.01
CA LEU A 793 15.37 -4.61 -4.94
C LEU A 793 14.59 -3.36 -5.30
N LEU A 794 14.45 -2.43 -4.36
CA LEU A 794 13.80 -1.16 -4.63
C LEU A 794 14.29 -0.08 -3.67
N THR A 795 14.09 1.16 -4.06
CA THR A 795 14.29 2.33 -3.21
C THR A 795 12.96 3.02 -3.03
N MET A 796 12.62 3.34 -1.79
CA MET A 796 11.39 4.07 -1.49
C MET A 796 11.67 5.43 -0.87
N ASN A 797 10.84 6.41 -1.18
CA ASN A 797 10.77 7.65 -0.41
C ASN A 797 9.30 7.96 -0.05
N LEU A 798 9.13 8.82 0.94
CA LEU A 798 7.85 9.21 1.49
C LEU A 798 7.85 10.70 1.78
N TRP A 799 6.77 11.36 1.37
CA TRP A 799 6.54 12.76 1.59
C TRP A 799 5.31 12.97 2.46
N VAL A 800 5.45 13.69 3.57
CA VAL A 800 4.33 14.13 4.39
C VAL A 800 3.93 15.54 3.96
N ILE A 801 2.68 15.68 3.54
CA ILE A 801 2.14 16.91 2.95
C ILE A 801 1.08 17.49 3.89
N ASP A 802 1.35 18.66 4.46
CA ASP A 802 0.41 19.43 5.25
C ASP A 802 -0.19 20.56 4.42
N VAL A 803 -1.52 20.61 4.38
CA VAL A 803 -2.27 21.62 3.64
C VAL A 803 -3.14 22.40 4.62
N GLN A 804 -3.09 23.72 4.57
CA GLN A 804 -4.01 24.61 5.28
C GLN A 804 -4.45 25.73 4.34
N GLY A 805 -5.74 26.05 4.32
CA GLY A 805 -6.23 27.15 3.50
C GLY A 805 -7.51 27.78 4.01
N GLU A 806 -7.78 28.99 3.53
CA GLU A 806 -9.01 29.69 3.80
C GLU A 806 -9.41 30.62 2.65
N TYR A 807 -10.73 30.73 2.44
CA TYR A 807 -11.30 31.73 1.54
C TYR A 807 -11.47 33.06 2.28
N ALA A 808 -10.97 34.15 1.72
CA ALA A 808 -11.19 35.48 2.28
C ALA A 808 -12.68 35.85 2.25
N GLN A 809 -13.38 35.49 1.17
CA GLN A 809 -14.83 35.50 1.05
C GLN A 809 -15.29 34.30 0.21
N PHE A 810 -16.38 33.65 0.62
CA PHE A 810 -17.04 32.61 -0.16
C PHE A 810 -18.54 32.88 -0.23
N LYS A 811 -19.09 32.94 -1.43
CA LYS A 811 -20.47 33.34 -1.69
C LYS A 811 -21.15 32.37 -2.65
N ILE A 812 -22.34 31.92 -2.24
CA ILE A 812 -23.24 31.12 -3.06
C ILE A 812 -24.47 31.94 -3.42
N ILE A 813 -24.92 31.82 -4.66
CA ILE A 813 -26.04 32.58 -5.23
C ILE A 813 -27.04 31.58 -5.80
N ASP A 814 -28.31 31.66 -5.36
CA ASP A 814 -29.41 30.95 -6.02
C ASP A 814 -29.81 31.72 -7.27
N THR A 815 -29.59 31.11 -8.44
CA THR A 815 -29.83 31.72 -9.76
C THR A 815 -31.15 31.29 -10.38
N SER A 816 -31.94 30.48 -9.67
CA SER A 816 -33.28 30.10 -10.13
C SER A 816 -34.28 31.26 -10.00
N ASP A 817 -35.41 31.17 -10.71
CA ASP A 817 -36.46 32.20 -10.80
C ASP A 817 -37.19 32.51 -9.46
N GLU A 818 -36.78 31.91 -8.33
CA GLU A 818 -37.31 32.21 -6.99
C GLU A 818 -36.53 33.34 -6.34
N THR A 819 -36.81 34.54 -6.82
CA THR A 819 -36.03 35.74 -6.51
C THR A 819 -36.80 36.69 -5.59
N ILE A 820 -36.06 37.35 -4.72
CA ILE A 820 -36.56 38.38 -3.83
C ILE A 820 -36.90 39.60 -4.69
N PHE A 821 -38.15 40.08 -4.64
CA PHE A 821 -38.56 41.23 -5.44
C PHE A 821 -37.78 42.50 -5.04
N ASN A 822 -37.15 43.14 -6.01
CA ASN A 822 -36.53 44.46 -5.87
C ASN A 822 -37.30 45.46 -6.75
N PRO A 823 -37.88 46.54 -6.18
CA PRO A 823 -38.64 47.53 -6.93
C PRO A 823 -37.88 48.24 -8.07
N LEU A 824 -36.55 48.31 -8.00
CA LEU A 824 -35.66 48.96 -8.97
C LEU A 824 -35.03 47.98 -9.96
N LEU A 825 -34.67 46.78 -9.50
CA LEU A 825 -33.92 45.78 -10.28
C LEU A 825 -34.80 44.59 -10.73
N GLY A 826 -36.07 44.59 -10.36
CA GLY A 826 -37.02 43.50 -10.59
C GLY A 826 -36.81 42.35 -9.60
N HIS A 827 -35.71 41.63 -9.76
CA HIS A 827 -35.45 40.38 -9.07
C HIS A 827 -34.02 40.37 -8.51
N GLU A 828 -33.88 40.09 -7.21
CA GLU A 828 -32.60 39.83 -6.56
C GLU A 828 -32.50 38.36 -6.15
N PRO A 829 -31.36 37.69 -6.44
CA PRO A 829 -31.15 36.32 -6.01
C PRO A 829 -30.94 36.22 -4.50
N GLN A 830 -31.31 35.07 -3.92
CA GLN A 830 -30.90 34.74 -2.56
C GLN A 830 -29.40 34.41 -2.56
N THR A 831 -28.67 34.95 -1.58
CA THR A 831 -27.22 34.71 -1.43
C THR A 831 -26.89 34.19 -0.04
N TYR A 832 -25.83 33.41 0.07
CA TYR A 832 -25.22 33.01 1.35
C TYR A 832 -23.73 33.35 1.34
N ILE A 833 -23.26 34.17 2.29
CA ILE A 833 -21.90 34.72 2.31
C ILE A 833 -21.17 34.32 3.59
N ARG A 834 -19.96 33.77 3.43
CA ARG A 834 -19.00 33.46 4.49
C ARG A 834 -17.81 34.41 4.37
N GLU A 835 -17.66 35.30 5.33
CA GLU A 835 -16.56 36.26 5.45
C GLU A 835 -16.34 36.60 6.93
N ILE A 836 -15.18 37.18 7.27
CA ILE A 836 -14.95 37.62 8.65
C ILE A 836 -15.78 38.88 8.94
N LYS A 837 -16.74 38.78 9.88
CA LYS A 837 -17.59 39.92 10.23
C LYS A 837 -18.24 39.76 11.59
N VAL A 838 -18.12 40.79 12.43
CA VAL A 838 -18.84 40.85 13.72
C VAL A 838 -20.29 41.26 13.46
N ILE A 839 -21.23 40.46 13.95
CA ILE A 839 -22.67 40.69 13.78
C ILE A 839 -23.24 41.30 15.07
N THR A 840 -23.80 42.50 14.97
CA THR A 840 -24.39 43.20 16.10
C THR A 840 -25.86 43.54 15.85
N HIS A 841 -26.65 43.57 16.92
CA HIS A 841 -28.03 44.06 16.92
C HIS A 841 -28.24 44.91 18.16
N SER A 842 -28.78 46.12 17.99
CA SER A 842 -29.01 47.07 19.10
C SER A 842 -27.78 47.28 20.01
N ASN A 843 -26.60 47.47 19.40
CA ASN A 843 -25.28 47.59 20.07
C ASN A 843 -24.84 46.37 20.89
N THR A 844 -25.49 45.21 20.73
CA THR A 844 -25.10 43.95 21.36
C THR A 844 -24.54 43.00 20.31
N THR A 845 -23.40 42.37 20.59
CA THR A 845 -22.75 41.40 19.68
C THR A 845 -23.48 40.06 19.74
N LEU A 846 -24.10 39.66 18.63
CA LEU A 846 -24.81 38.39 18.50
C LEU A 846 -23.88 37.22 18.17
N GLY A 847 -22.74 37.52 17.54
CA GLY A 847 -21.72 36.54 17.18
C GLY A 847 -20.91 37.03 15.97
N GLU A 848 -20.27 36.09 15.29
CA GLU A 848 -19.38 36.35 14.18
C GLU A 848 -19.72 35.45 12.99
N ASN A 849 -19.66 36.03 11.79
CA ASN A 849 -19.45 35.29 10.56
C ASN A 849 -17.96 34.94 10.45
N THR A 850 -17.66 33.73 9.99
CA THR A 850 -16.29 33.26 9.82
C THR A 850 -16.06 32.79 8.40
N ARG A 851 -14.82 32.92 7.94
CA ARG A 851 -14.35 32.35 6.68
C ARG A 851 -14.58 30.84 6.62
N ILE A 852 -14.56 30.30 5.41
CA ILE A 852 -14.45 28.86 5.18
C ILE A 852 -12.95 28.54 5.19
N SER A 853 -12.56 27.65 6.09
CA SER A 853 -11.17 27.24 6.29
C SER A 853 -11.09 25.72 6.26
N PHE A 854 -10.00 25.19 5.73
CA PHE A 854 -9.74 23.77 5.66
C PHE A 854 -8.30 23.46 6.02
N GLY A 855 -8.06 22.26 6.54
CA GLY A 855 -6.73 21.74 6.72
C GLY A 855 -6.73 20.23 6.88
N PHE A 856 -5.66 19.61 6.41
CA PHE A 856 -5.42 18.17 6.53
C PHE A 856 -3.95 17.86 6.29
N THR A 857 -3.54 16.67 6.72
CA THR A 857 -2.23 16.08 6.44
C THR A 857 -2.44 14.85 5.56
N THR A 858 -1.63 14.67 4.53
CA THR A 858 -1.63 13.49 3.65
C THR A 858 -0.20 13.04 3.36
N VAL A 859 -0.04 11.96 2.60
CA VAL A 859 1.25 11.45 2.18
C VAL A 859 1.29 11.07 0.71
N ALA A 860 2.48 11.18 0.13
CA ALA A 860 2.79 10.72 -1.21
C ALA A 860 4.01 9.80 -1.16
N PHE A 861 4.05 8.77 -2.01
CA PHE A 861 5.16 7.81 -2.04
C PHE A 861 5.93 7.84 -3.34
N GLY A 862 7.20 7.49 -3.26
CA GLY A 862 8.09 7.31 -4.39
C GLY A 862 8.68 5.91 -4.36
N PHE A 863 8.63 5.21 -5.49
CA PHE A 863 9.15 3.85 -5.62
C PHE A 863 9.92 3.71 -6.91
N VAL A 864 11.20 3.35 -6.80
CA VAL A 864 12.09 3.21 -7.95
C VAL A 864 12.95 1.96 -7.83
N PRO A 865 13.48 1.43 -8.95
CA PRO A 865 14.39 0.29 -8.93
C PRO A 865 15.71 0.61 -8.19
N PRO A 866 16.57 -0.41 -8.00
CA PRO A 866 17.87 -0.23 -7.38
C PRO A 866 18.90 0.29 -8.42
N TRP A 867 20.03 0.82 -7.95
CA TRP A 867 21.23 1.13 -8.76
C TRP A 867 21.17 2.34 -9.74
N GLY A 868 20.09 3.12 -9.75
CA GLY A 868 20.02 4.42 -10.43
C GLY A 868 20.32 5.60 -9.49
N MET A 869 19.77 6.78 -9.80
CA MET A 869 19.96 8.02 -9.01
C MET A 869 19.28 8.00 -7.63
N MET A 870 18.65 6.86 -7.26
CA MET A 870 17.80 6.72 -6.08
C MET A 870 16.58 7.65 -6.16
N ILE A 871 15.92 8.00 -5.04
CA ILE A 871 14.72 8.85 -5.07
C ILE A 871 14.62 9.74 -3.84
N GLY A 872 14.57 11.06 -4.03
CA GLY A 872 14.35 12.04 -2.95
C GLY A 872 14.58 13.46 -3.40
N ASP A 873 14.42 14.41 -2.47
CA ASP A 873 14.66 15.83 -2.76
C ASP A 873 16.13 16.17 -2.47
N ILE A 874 16.78 16.91 -3.37
CA ILE A 874 18.23 17.21 -3.30
C ILE A 874 18.53 18.72 -3.23
N GLN A 875 17.50 19.55 -3.01
CA GLN A 875 17.63 20.99 -2.84
C GLN A 875 18.02 21.40 -1.40
N ASP A 876 18.41 22.67 -1.21
CA ASP A 876 18.56 23.27 0.11
C ASP A 876 17.23 23.13 0.88
N ASN A 877 17.27 22.61 2.11
CA ASN A 877 16.09 22.22 2.91
C ASN A 877 15.25 21.05 2.38
N TRP A 878 15.86 20.10 1.67
CA TRP A 878 15.19 18.87 1.17
C TRP A 878 14.28 18.15 2.18
N PHE A 879 14.59 18.20 3.47
CA PHE A 879 13.82 17.50 4.51
C PHE A 879 12.48 18.18 4.82
N ASP A 880 12.33 19.48 4.50
CA ASP A 880 11.21 20.31 4.90
C ASP A 880 11.08 21.54 3.97
N ASP A 881 10.31 21.37 2.89
CA ASP A 881 9.96 22.41 1.93
C ASP A 881 8.57 22.96 2.24
N HIS A 882 8.48 24.22 2.68
CA HIS A 882 7.23 24.87 3.02
C HIS A 882 7.11 26.27 2.43
N THR A 883 5.87 26.69 2.20
CA THR A 883 5.60 28.05 1.76
C THR A 883 5.67 29.03 2.93
N SER A 884 5.98 30.31 2.65
CA SER A 884 6.23 31.33 3.68
C SER A 884 5.06 31.53 4.67
N GLY A 885 3.84 31.13 4.31
CA GLY A 885 2.68 31.17 5.20
C GLY A 885 2.77 30.24 6.42
N PHE A 886 3.63 29.22 6.39
CA PHE A 886 3.92 28.35 7.53
C PHE A 886 4.92 28.97 8.52
N ASP A 887 5.85 29.82 8.07
CA ASP A 887 6.82 30.50 8.95
C ASP A 887 6.18 31.59 9.83
N GLU A 888 5.16 32.28 9.29
CA GLU A 888 4.45 33.36 9.99
C GLU A 888 3.41 32.84 11.01
N GLY A 889 3.25 31.51 11.14
CA GLY A 889 2.26 30.85 12.00
C GLY A 889 2.76 30.44 13.40
N GLY A 890 3.96 30.85 13.81
CA GLY A 890 4.58 30.53 15.11
C GLY A 890 4.26 31.50 16.25
#